data_AF-A0A935I304-F1
#
_entry.id   AF-A0A935I304-F1
#
_cell.length_a   1.000
_cell.length_b   1.000
_cell.length_c   1.000
_cell.angle_alpha   90.00
_cell.angle_beta   90.00
_cell.angle_gamma   90.00
#
_symmetry.space_group_name_H-M   'P 1'
#
loop_
_entity.id
_entity.type
_entity.pdbx_description
1 polymer ?
#
loop_
_entity_poly.entity_id
_entity_poly.type
_entity_poly.pdbx_seq_one_letter_code
_entity_poly.pdbx_strand_id
1 'polypeptide(L)'
;MKLYINKYFVSAYLLLTFFSAPLLFSDAGTYYNSISTSSASFVTDLEGRIRSPYSRISYDSFDETNIANYASVNNGNGTRSVFCVYTGYEYIYSGVFSWGTMSREHTFAHSWMPTFPSTSVDQYSDQYQLFPTHQNNANGRRSNHPFGIVTNITYQFLNGKVGTNNLGQIVYEPRDEQKGDAARALLYMCIRYDGISGYNWDFNWLNGTKLPSLGEAAQDLNLLLDWCRQDPPDKWEIERTDYIQSIQQNRNPFTDHPEYMNYINFNDLTKLNPVFSTEPTNYFTGFSSLTTGNSIQLSWNDAAGAQLPSDYFIIAFDNNNYFLPIDGNVINNDTSLSDGYACVNVSYSASNNYTFQNLQSNKTYYFSAYSYNGSGALINYKIDGAFPQTNSYVPGALAAEPTNHVTNISNGSVTTSSVQLNWTDALPGTQTPSGYLIVANNNNSFLDPSDGTTYNDDLNLADGYAAVNVNYNSPDTYTFNGLFSNTNYYFRIYSYNGSGTLINYKTDATIPNTNATTSGALNNYSSVLLDNFNRINSNSLGNTLSPNIMPWHETETVNSTSITLSSNKIKSASTTAGREFAFVNAGNLNNYPVQFSNSSSELVWAVNLKSSRSDPSGFDNSNYGIAYILGKTDSNVTTGNGYAVVLGQSGSADAVRLARFTGGLNANSKFTNIISGGDYANQYLSIKVVYNPTGNVWHLYVDSSSAGFPQSSPANTQTQIGTASDNFYTSSSLPYFGALWNHATGASDSAIFDDFDIPGNISTTLNLTAVIEGYYNPIAGSMNMRDSIKVYLRNSFSPYSVFDSSKSVIDSLTFSGSFIFSNVTTGNYYIELSHRNSIETWSKLPKSVTSGGTFSYNFSDSVSKAYGDNMIFNINRYCLYSGDVNSDGIIDVSDLSSIDNDINNSNSGYIPTDLNGDYFVDASDGSIADNNVVNSIALIRP
;
A
#
# COMPACT_ATOMS: atom_id res chain seq x y z
N MET A 1 -26.26 -58.60 -6.00
CA MET A 1 -25.58 -58.20 -4.75
C MET A 1 -24.43 -57.29 -5.19
N LYS A 2 -24.66 -56.03 -5.61
CA LYS A 2 -25.04 -54.80 -4.86
C LYS A 2 -23.97 -54.48 -3.78
N LEU A 3 -23.40 -53.28 -3.60
CA LEU A 3 -23.35 -51.96 -4.27
C LEU A 3 -22.42 -51.07 -3.39
N TYR A 4 -21.86 -49.99 -3.95
CA TYR A 4 -21.24 -48.80 -3.31
C TYR A 4 -19.75 -48.79 -2.90
N ILE A 5 -18.88 -48.36 -3.84
CA ILE A 5 -17.85 -47.33 -3.63
C ILE A 5 -17.74 -46.50 -4.93
N ASN A 6 -18.13 -45.21 -4.89
CA ASN A 6 -17.50 -44.10 -5.61
C ASN A 6 -18.21 -42.79 -5.25
N LYS A 7 -17.47 -41.87 -4.64
CA LYS A 7 -17.79 -40.44 -4.48
C LYS A 7 -16.91 -39.68 -5.49
N TYR A 8 -17.53 -38.76 -6.22
CA TYR A 8 -16.95 -37.79 -7.16
C TYR A 8 -16.57 -38.32 -8.55
N PHE A 9 -17.53 -38.27 -9.48
CA PHE A 9 -17.43 -37.77 -10.87
C PHE A 9 -18.67 -38.19 -11.68
N VAL A 10 -19.57 -37.26 -12.00
CA VAL A 10 -20.32 -37.05 -13.28
C VAL A 10 -21.04 -35.69 -13.11
N SER A 11 -21.11 -34.71 -14.02
CA SER A 11 -21.08 -34.76 -15.49
C SER A 11 -20.64 -33.42 -16.08
N ALA A 12 -19.81 -33.48 -17.13
CA ALA A 12 -19.77 -32.48 -18.19
C ALA A 12 -20.87 -32.76 -19.23
N TYR A 13 -21.26 -31.71 -19.96
CA TYR A 13 -22.15 -31.64 -21.13
C TYR A 13 -23.67 -31.50 -20.90
N LEU A 14 -24.14 -30.24 -20.85
CA LEU A 14 -25.08 -29.66 -21.83
C LEU A 14 -25.20 -28.13 -21.60
N LEU A 15 -24.28 -27.30 -22.11
CA LEU A 15 -24.56 -25.86 -22.25
C LEU A 15 -25.09 -25.62 -23.67
N LEU A 16 -26.36 -25.97 -23.84
CA LEU A 16 -27.17 -25.49 -24.96
C LEU A 16 -27.24 -23.96 -24.84
N THR A 17 -26.98 -23.28 -25.95
CA THR A 17 -27.17 -21.84 -26.14
C THR A 17 -28.46 -21.34 -25.51
N PHE A 18 -28.36 -20.62 -24.40
CA PHE A 18 -29.29 -19.55 -24.07
C PHE A 18 -28.59 -18.23 -24.37
N PHE A 19 -28.84 -17.69 -25.57
CA PHE A 19 -28.98 -16.25 -25.68
C PHE A 19 -30.09 -15.84 -24.72
N SER A 20 -29.73 -15.53 -23.47
CA SER A 20 -30.54 -14.70 -22.62
C SER A 20 -29.81 -13.36 -22.60
N ALA A 21 -30.45 -12.35 -23.19
CA ALA A 21 -30.06 -10.97 -23.02
C ALA A 21 -29.74 -10.72 -21.53
N PRO A 22 -28.74 -9.89 -21.19
CA PRO A 22 -28.52 -9.52 -19.81
C PRO A 22 -29.83 -8.97 -19.26
N LEU A 23 -30.48 -9.74 -18.37
CA LEU A 23 -31.55 -9.20 -17.53
C LEU A 23 -30.84 -8.21 -16.63
N LEU A 24 -31.00 -6.94 -16.96
CA LEU A 24 -30.67 -5.82 -16.09
C LEU A 24 -31.31 -6.12 -14.73
N PHE A 25 -30.49 -6.39 -13.72
CA PHE A 25 -30.97 -6.40 -12.34
C PHE A 25 -31.40 -4.97 -12.01
N SER A 26 -32.66 -4.81 -11.58
CA SER A 26 -33.09 -3.56 -10.97
C SER A 26 -32.31 -3.42 -9.66
N ASP A 27 -31.45 -2.40 -9.56
CA ASP A 27 -31.00 -1.90 -8.26
C ASP A 27 -32.22 -1.77 -7.34
N ALA A 28 -32.06 -2.01 -6.02
CA ALA A 28 -33.14 -1.87 -5.03
C ALA A 28 -33.95 -0.57 -5.24
N GLY A 29 -33.29 0.52 -5.63
CA GLY A 29 -33.89 1.82 -5.92
C GLY A 29 -34.85 1.90 -7.12
N THR A 30 -34.94 0.87 -7.97
CA THR A 30 -35.90 0.83 -9.10
C THR A 30 -36.95 -0.27 -9.00
N TYR A 31 -36.86 -1.14 -7.98
CA TYR A 31 -37.72 -2.32 -7.84
C TYR A 31 -39.21 -1.93 -7.84
N TYR A 32 -39.59 -0.85 -7.15
CA TYR A 32 -40.98 -0.42 -7.00
C TYR A 32 -41.40 0.74 -7.94
N ASN A 33 -40.62 1.09 -8.97
CA ASN A 33 -40.91 2.24 -9.84
C ASN A 33 -42.29 2.20 -10.53
N SER A 34 -42.86 1.01 -10.74
CA SER A 34 -44.19 0.84 -11.33
C SER A 34 -45.33 0.87 -10.30
N ILE A 35 -45.02 0.92 -9.02
CA ILE A 35 -45.98 0.90 -7.93
C ILE A 35 -46.35 2.32 -7.56
N SER A 36 -47.65 2.61 -7.49
CA SER A 36 -48.15 3.90 -7.04
C SER A 36 -49.33 3.73 -6.11
N THR A 37 -49.19 4.21 -4.87
CA THR A 37 -50.25 4.22 -3.84
C THR A 37 -51.47 5.05 -4.27
N SER A 38 -51.29 5.98 -5.21
CA SER A 38 -52.38 6.76 -5.79
C SER A 38 -53.28 5.92 -6.73
N SER A 39 -52.75 4.86 -7.35
CA SER A 39 -53.49 4.03 -8.32
C SER A 39 -54.61 3.23 -7.66
N ALA A 40 -55.76 3.09 -8.32
CA ALA A 40 -56.84 2.21 -7.86
C ALA A 40 -56.42 0.72 -7.86
N SER A 41 -55.46 0.35 -8.73
CA SER A 41 -54.89 -1.00 -8.84
C SER A 41 -53.68 -1.23 -7.93
N PHE A 42 -53.37 -0.32 -7.01
CA PHE A 42 -52.16 -0.40 -6.16
C PHE A 42 -51.90 -1.79 -5.57
N VAL A 43 -52.90 -2.42 -4.94
CA VAL A 43 -52.75 -3.73 -4.31
C VAL A 43 -52.42 -4.81 -5.36
N THR A 44 -53.16 -4.85 -6.47
CA THR A 44 -52.93 -5.83 -7.55
C THR A 44 -51.61 -5.61 -8.28
N ASP A 45 -51.18 -4.36 -8.43
CA ASP A 45 -49.89 -4.02 -9.04
C ASP A 45 -48.74 -4.46 -8.13
N LEU A 46 -48.88 -4.23 -6.81
CA LEU A 46 -47.92 -4.66 -5.80
C LEU A 46 -47.81 -6.18 -5.75
N GLU A 47 -48.94 -6.89 -5.73
CA GLU A 47 -49.00 -8.35 -5.84
C GLU A 47 -48.27 -8.86 -7.08
N GLY A 48 -48.57 -8.30 -8.25
CA GLY A 48 -47.92 -8.66 -9.51
C GLY A 48 -46.40 -8.50 -9.41
N ARG A 49 -45.95 -7.41 -8.79
CA ARG A 49 -44.52 -7.09 -8.66
C ARG A 49 -43.77 -8.02 -7.71
N ILE A 50 -44.36 -8.40 -6.59
CA ILE A 50 -43.71 -9.27 -5.60
C ILE A 50 -43.84 -10.77 -5.94
N ARG A 51 -44.72 -11.13 -6.88
CA ARG A 51 -44.88 -12.49 -7.41
C ARG A 51 -43.96 -12.78 -8.61
N SER A 52 -43.49 -11.76 -9.32
CA SER A 52 -42.65 -11.93 -10.52
C SER A 52 -41.63 -10.79 -10.72
N PRO A 53 -40.36 -11.11 -11.05
CA PRO A 53 -39.79 -12.45 -11.12
C PRO A 53 -39.64 -13.08 -9.71
N TYR A 54 -39.65 -14.40 -9.66
CA TYR A 54 -39.46 -15.16 -8.42
C TYR A 54 -38.64 -16.43 -8.68
N SER A 55 -37.69 -16.72 -7.79
CA SER A 55 -36.92 -17.96 -7.77
C SER A 55 -37.16 -18.70 -6.46
N ARG A 56 -37.69 -19.93 -6.55
CA ARG A 56 -37.90 -20.78 -5.37
C ARG A 56 -36.56 -21.32 -4.87
N ILE A 57 -36.24 -21.04 -3.61
CA ILE A 57 -35.16 -21.70 -2.88
C ILE A 57 -35.73 -22.90 -2.11
N SER A 58 -34.98 -23.99 -2.00
CA SER A 58 -35.40 -25.15 -1.20
C SER A 58 -35.44 -24.80 0.29
N TYR A 59 -36.44 -25.34 1.01
CA TYR A 59 -36.55 -25.19 2.47
C TYR A 59 -35.33 -25.75 3.22
N ASP A 60 -34.70 -26.78 2.65
CA ASP A 60 -33.49 -27.39 3.20
C ASP A 60 -32.21 -26.62 2.89
N SER A 61 -32.29 -25.54 2.07
CA SER A 61 -31.13 -24.70 1.75
C SER A 61 -31.03 -23.45 2.64
N PHE A 62 -31.90 -23.32 3.64
CA PHE A 62 -31.97 -22.11 4.48
C PHE A 62 -30.69 -21.90 5.31
N ASP A 63 -30.01 -22.97 5.71
CA ASP A 63 -28.72 -22.88 6.41
C ASP A 63 -27.57 -22.48 5.49
N GLU A 64 -27.45 -23.03 4.28
CA GLU A 64 -26.41 -22.63 3.33
C GLU A 64 -26.64 -21.23 2.75
N THR A 65 -27.89 -20.78 2.72
CA THR A 65 -28.24 -19.45 2.23
C THR A 65 -28.32 -18.44 3.38
N ASN A 66 -29.40 -18.43 4.16
CA ASN A 66 -29.66 -17.36 5.11
C ASN A 66 -28.74 -17.44 6.33
N ILE A 67 -28.54 -18.62 6.94
CA ILE A 67 -27.69 -18.73 8.14
C ILE A 67 -26.23 -18.43 7.81
N ALA A 68 -25.67 -19.10 6.81
CA ALA A 68 -24.25 -18.97 6.47
C ALA A 68 -23.90 -17.57 5.96
N ASN A 69 -24.75 -16.99 5.10
CA ASN A 69 -24.41 -15.74 4.41
C ASN A 69 -24.94 -14.48 5.10
N TYR A 70 -25.91 -14.59 6.02
CA TYR A 70 -26.55 -13.41 6.61
C TYR A 70 -26.80 -13.49 8.12
N ALA A 71 -27.56 -14.47 8.60
CA ALA A 71 -28.06 -14.50 9.99
C ALA A 71 -27.01 -14.92 11.05
N SER A 72 -25.83 -15.38 10.64
CA SER A 72 -24.76 -15.75 11.58
C SER A 72 -23.63 -14.72 11.64
N VAL A 73 -23.14 -14.46 12.85
CA VAL A 73 -22.05 -13.53 13.15
C VAL A 73 -20.77 -14.30 13.42
N ASN A 74 -19.63 -13.83 12.91
CA ASN A 74 -18.31 -14.42 13.18
C ASN A 74 -17.73 -13.86 14.50
N ASN A 75 -17.33 -14.75 15.41
CA ASN A 75 -16.81 -14.38 16.73
C ASN A 75 -15.28 -14.18 16.77
N GLY A 76 -14.59 -14.32 15.64
CA GLY A 76 -13.13 -14.08 15.53
C GLY A 76 -12.24 -15.16 16.15
N ASN A 77 -12.82 -16.20 16.74
CA ASN A 77 -12.12 -17.31 17.41
C ASN A 77 -12.40 -18.68 16.75
N GLY A 78 -12.78 -18.67 15.47
CA GLY A 78 -13.16 -19.88 14.73
C GLY A 78 -14.58 -20.39 15.04
N THR A 79 -15.38 -19.62 15.78
CA THR A 79 -16.81 -19.91 16.02
C THR A 79 -17.71 -18.87 15.38
N ARG A 80 -18.98 -19.23 15.22
CA ARG A 80 -20.04 -18.33 14.75
C ARG A 80 -21.23 -18.41 15.71
N SER A 81 -22.01 -17.33 15.75
CA SER A 81 -23.24 -17.24 16.54
C SER A 81 -24.45 -17.03 15.62
N VAL A 82 -25.55 -17.72 15.90
CA VAL A 82 -26.87 -17.42 15.34
C VAL A 82 -27.86 -17.20 16.48
N PHE A 83 -28.75 -16.24 16.32
CA PHE A 83 -29.67 -15.83 17.38
C PHE A 83 -31.09 -16.34 17.12
N CYS A 84 -31.75 -16.82 18.17
CA CYS A 84 -33.17 -17.14 18.13
C CYS A 84 -33.98 -15.85 18.09
N VAL A 85 -34.63 -15.60 16.95
CA VAL A 85 -35.30 -14.32 16.72
C VAL A 85 -36.37 -13.99 17.74
N TYR A 86 -37.11 -14.98 18.25
CA TYR A 86 -38.19 -14.74 19.23
C TYR A 86 -37.71 -14.46 20.65
N THR A 87 -36.49 -14.88 21.03
CA THR A 87 -36.09 -14.92 22.44
C THR A 87 -34.76 -14.25 22.73
N GLY A 88 -33.93 -14.03 21.71
CA GLY A 88 -32.55 -13.55 21.87
C GLY A 88 -31.55 -14.64 22.28
N TYR A 89 -31.96 -15.91 22.31
CA TYR A 89 -31.03 -17.00 22.62
C TYR A 89 -29.90 -17.08 21.59
N GLU A 90 -28.65 -16.94 22.05
CA GLU A 90 -27.46 -17.10 21.22
C GLU A 90 -27.07 -18.58 21.14
N TYR A 91 -26.97 -19.10 19.92
CA TYR A 91 -26.41 -20.42 19.64
C TYR A 91 -25.04 -20.28 18.99
N ILE A 92 -24.00 -20.65 19.74
CA ILE A 92 -22.61 -20.63 19.29
C ILE A 92 -22.23 -22.01 18.74
N TYR A 93 -21.62 -22.05 17.56
CA TYR A 93 -21.17 -23.28 16.91
C TYR A 93 -19.79 -23.11 16.24
N SER A 94 -19.11 -24.23 15.99
CA SER A 94 -17.87 -24.29 15.20
C SER A 94 -18.06 -25.18 13.97
N GLY A 95 -17.34 -24.90 12.89
CA GLY A 95 -17.49 -25.61 11.62
C GLY A 95 -18.79 -25.27 10.88
N VAL A 96 -19.44 -26.28 10.30
CA VAL A 96 -20.69 -26.11 9.52
C VAL A 96 -21.88 -26.08 10.48
N PHE A 97 -22.80 -25.14 10.28
CA PHE A 97 -24.04 -25.07 11.05
C PHE A 97 -24.85 -26.36 10.90
N SER A 98 -25.56 -26.77 11.95
CA SER A 98 -26.47 -27.91 11.88
C SER A 98 -27.74 -27.66 12.68
N TRP A 99 -28.86 -28.10 12.13
CA TRP A 99 -30.15 -28.09 12.80
C TRP A 99 -30.17 -29.04 14.00
N GLY A 100 -30.94 -28.70 15.03
CA GLY A 100 -31.04 -29.49 16.27
C GLY A 100 -31.49 -28.62 17.42
N THR A 101 -30.55 -27.88 18.04
CA THR A 101 -30.88 -26.86 19.05
C THR A 101 -31.70 -25.73 18.43
N MET A 102 -31.30 -25.32 17.23
CA MET A 102 -31.99 -24.33 16.40
C MET A 102 -32.88 -25.04 15.36
N SER A 103 -33.86 -24.30 14.88
CA SER A 103 -34.87 -24.73 13.92
C SER A 103 -35.23 -23.60 12.97
N ARG A 104 -35.87 -23.96 11.85
CA ARG A 104 -36.47 -23.02 10.90
C ARG A 104 -37.90 -22.75 11.36
N GLU A 105 -38.17 -21.52 11.71
CA GLU A 105 -39.48 -21.03 12.10
C GLU A 105 -40.26 -20.63 10.86
N HIS A 106 -41.47 -21.16 10.68
CA HIS A 106 -42.45 -20.56 9.79
C HIS A 106 -43.23 -19.49 10.55
N THR A 107 -42.89 -18.21 10.38
CA THR A 107 -43.62 -17.12 11.04
C THR A 107 -45.09 -17.13 10.64
N PHE A 108 -45.42 -17.37 9.37
CA PHE A 108 -46.78 -17.79 8.99
C PHE A 108 -46.84 -19.32 9.10
N ALA A 109 -47.35 -19.82 10.23
CA ALA A 109 -47.20 -21.22 10.60
C ALA A 109 -47.64 -22.16 9.45
N HIS A 110 -46.87 -23.21 9.18
CA HIS A 110 -47.16 -24.15 8.09
C HIS A 110 -48.58 -24.71 8.19
N SER A 111 -49.05 -24.97 9.42
CA SER A 111 -50.41 -25.43 9.68
C SER A 111 -51.49 -24.42 9.32
N TRP A 112 -51.19 -23.11 9.24
CA TRP A 112 -52.11 -22.05 8.82
C TRP A 112 -52.25 -21.95 7.30
N MET A 113 -51.24 -22.38 6.54
CA MET A 113 -51.26 -22.25 5.09
C MET A 113 -52.45 -23.02 4.47
N PRO A 114 -53.21 -22.43 3.53
CA PRO A 114 -54.27 -23.12 2.79
C PRO A 114 -53.82 -24.42 2.11
N THR A 115 -52.53 -24.53 1.78
CA THR A 115 -51.92 -25.69 1.13
C THR A 115 -51.39 -26.76 2.08
N PHE A 116 -51.57 -26.62 3.40
CA PHE A 116 -51.16 -27.63 4.37
C PHE A 116 -51.77 -29.00 4.01
N PRO A 117 -51.01 -30.12 4.04
CA PRO A 117 -49.65 -30.27 4.58
C PRO A 117 -48.52 -30.18 3.53
N SER A 118 -48.74 -29.58 2.36
CA SER A 118 -47.75 -29.53 1.29
C SER A 118 -46.46 -28.82 1.69
N THR A 119 -45.31 -29.39 1.30
CA THR A 119 -43.95 -28.85 1.51
C THR A 119 -43.23 -28.53 0.20
N SER A 120 -43.89 -28.75 -0.95
CA SER A 120 -43.31 -28.58 -2.29
C SER A 120 -43.70 -27.26 -2.97
N VAL A 121 -44.36 -26.37 -2.25
CA VAL A 121 -44.93 -25.11 -2.75
C VAL A 121 -44.09 -23.90 -2.32
N ASP A 122 -44.18 -22.78 -3.04
CA ASP A 122 -43.33 -21.60 -2.87
C ASP A 122 -43.41 -21.00 -1.46
N GLN A 123 -44.63 -20.86 -0.92
CA GLN A 123 -44.91 -20.33 0.41
C GLN A 123 -44.22 -21.10 1.54
N TYR A 124 -43.94 -22.39 1.35
CA TYR A 124 -43.34 -23.24 2.37
C TYR A 124 -41.86 -22.95 2.55
N SER A 125 -41.18 -22.54 1.48
CA SER A 125 -39.72 -22.30 1.48
C SER A 125 -39.35 -20.83 1.26
N ASP A 126 -40.31 -19.93 1.44
CA ASP A 126 -40.13 -18.50 1.30
C ASP A 126 -39.29 -17.91 2.43
N GLN A 127 -38.11 -17.37 2.12
CA GLN A 127 -37.20 -16.95 3.19
C GLN A 127 -37.70 -15.72 3.94
N TYR A 128 -38.61 -14.90 3.39
CA TYR A 128 -39.13 -13.74 4.12
C TYR A 128 -39.91 -14.07 5.39
N GLN A 129 -40.43 -15.29 5.52
CA GLN A 129 -41.12 -15.76 6.73
C GLN A 129 -40.33 -16.82 7.51
N LEU A 130 -39.16 -17.22 7.02
CA LEU A 130 -38.31 -18.21 7.67
C LEU A 130 -37.28 -17.53 8.56
N PHE A 131 -37.26 -17.90 9.84
CA PHE A 131 -36.30 -17.36 10.80
C PHE A 131 -35.65 -18.45 11.65
N PRO A 132 -34.40 -18.25 12.11
CA PRO A 132 -33.78 -19.14 13.08
C PRO A 132 -34.42 -18.98 14.46
N THR A 133 -34.97 -20.07 15.01
CA THR A 133 -35.53 -20.08 16.38
C THR A 133 -35.07 -21.31 17.14
N HIS A 134 -34.98 -21.20 18.47
CA HIS A 134 -34.67 -22.32 19.33
C HIS A 134 -35.80 -23.37 19.25
N GLN A 135 -35.46 -24.60 18.86
CA GLN A 135 -36.42 -25.66 18.51
C GLN A 135 -37.43 -25.95 19.63
N ASN A 136 -36.97 -26.25 20.83
CA ASN A 136 -37.85 -26.73 21.91
C ASN A 136 -38.38 -25.64 22.86
N ASN A 137 -37.63 -24.55 23.03
CA ASN A 137 -37.96 -23.51 24.00
C ASN A 137 -38.64 -22.28 23.36
N ALA A 138 -38.56 -22.12 22.03
CA ALA A 138 -39.22 -21.04 21.30
C ALA A 138 -40.21 -21.61 20.27
N ASN A 139 -39.74 -22.22 19.18
CA ASN A 139 -40.58 -22.74 18.09
C ASN A 139 -41.66 -23.70 18.60
N GLY A 140 -41.27 -24.78 19.27
CA GLY A 140 -42.20 -25.76 19.83
C GLY A 140 -43.13 -25.20 20.91
N ARG A 141 -42.81 -24.05 21.51
CA ARG A 141 -43.67 -23.35 22.48
C ARG A 141 -44.63 -22.38 21.80
N ARG A 142 -44.20 -21.76 20.71
CA ARG A 142 -45.04 -20.94 19.83
C ARG A 142 -46.08 -21.81 19.12
N SER A 143 -45.72 -23.04 18.74
CA SER A 143 -46.60 -23.97 18.03
C SER A 143 -47.22 -23.28 16.81
N ASN A 144 -48.53 -23.14 16.82
CA ASN A 144 -49.35 -22.45 15.83
C ASN A 144 -50.22 -21.39 16.51
N HIS A 145 -49.84 -20.96 17.73
CA HIS A 145 -50.52 -19.90 18.45
C HIS A 145 -50.31 -18.57 17.70
N PRO A 146 -51.36 -17.73 17.61
CA PRO A 146 -51.22 -16.40 17.06
C PRO A 146 -50.30 -15.56 17.93
N PHE A 147 -49.68 -14.57 17.31
CA PHE A 147 -48.93 -13.56 18.05
C PHE A 147 -49.87 -12.65 18.83
N GLY A 148 -49.49 -12.32 20.05
CA GLY A 148 -50.28 -11.48 20.94
C GLY A 148 -49.49 -11.01 22.15
N ILE A 149 -49.97 -9.96 22.83
CA ILE A 149 -49.43 -9.55 24.13
C ILE A 149 -49.85 -10.56 25.20
N VAL A 150 -48.88 -11.16 25.88
CA VAL A 150 -49.14 -12.12 26.96
C VAL A 150 -49.35 -11.35 28.27
N THR A 151 -50.57 -11.39 28.80
CA THR A 151 -50.87 -10.78 30.11
C THR A 151 -50.70 -11.76 31.26
N ASN A 152 -51.00 -13.04 31.04
CA ASN A 152 -50.74 -14.11 32.02
C ASN A 152 -49.80 -15.15 31.41
N ILE A 153 -48.52 -15.09 31.80
CA ILE A 153 -47.46 -15.97 31.29
C ILE A 153 -47.67 -17.40 31.80
N THR A 154 -47.71 -18.36 30.89
CA THR A 154 -47.71 -19.80 31.23
C THR A 154 -46.32 -20.42 31.05
N TYR A 155 -45.51 -19.88 30.13
CA TYR A 155 -44.10 -20.25 29.97
C TYR A 155 -43.33 -19.08 29.35
N GLN A 156 -42.08 -18.92 29.75
CA GLN A 156 -41.17 -17.89 29.21
C GLN A 156 -39.78 -18.49 29.03
N PHE A 157 -39.15 -18.17 27.91
CA PHE A 157 -37.74 -18.46 27.65
C PHE A 157 -37.05 -17.20 27.16
N LEU A 158 -36.14 -16.67 28.00
CA LEU A 158 -35.56 -15.35 27.82
C LEU A 158 -36.68 -14.31 27.57
N ASN A 159 -36.66 -13.62 26.44
CA ASN A 159 -37.62 -12.56 26.15
C ASN A 159 -38.90 -13.04 25.46
N GLY A 160 -38.98 -14.30 25.01
CA GLY A 160 -40.18 -14.86 24.38
C GLY A 160 -41.12 -15.52 25.40
N LYS A 161 -42.41 -15.28 25.24
CA LYS A 161 -43.46 -15.71 26.20
C LYS A 161 -44.58 -16.44 25.47
N VAL A 162 -45.14 -17.45 26.14
CA VAL A 162 -46.45 -18.02 25.79
C VAL A 162 -47.34 -17.91 27.01
N GLY A 163 -48.62 -17.65 26.78
CA GLY A 163 -49.58 -17.47 27.85
C GLY A 163 -50.92 -17.02 27.31
N THR A 164 -51.73 -16.43 28.18
CA THR A 164 -53.02 -15.85 27.76
C THR A 164 -52.94 -14.34 27.64
N ASN A 165 -53.64 -13.80 26.63
CA ASN A 165 -53.90 -12.37 26.50
C ASN A 165 -54.98 -11.92 27.52
N ASN A 166 -55.35 -10.63 27.46
CA ASN A 166 -56.37 -10.03 28.34
C ASN A 166 -57.79 -10.62 28.15
N LEU A 167 -58.03 -11.36 27.07
CA LEU A 167 -59.28 -12.08 26.79
C LEU A 167 -59.23 -13.56 27.22
N GLY A 168 -58.12 -14.01 27.83
CA GLY A 168 -57.93 -15.40 28.24
C GLY A 168 -57.57 -16.36 27.09
N GLN A 169 -57.22 -15.83 25.91
CA GLN A 169 -56.86 -16.61 24.73
C GLN A 169 -55.35 -16.89 24.69
N ILE A 170 -54.95 -18.10 24.28
CA ILE A 170 -53.54 -18.47 24.21
C ILE A 170 -52.87 -17.75 23.03
N VAL A 171 -51.76 -17.06 23.30
CA VAL A 171 -50.96 -16.31 22.33
C VAL A 171 -49.46 -16.46 22.62
N TYR A 172 -48.64 -16.16 21.63
CA TYR A 172 -47.18 -16.06 21.77
C TYR A 172 -46.71 -14.60 21.63
N GLU A 173 -45.83 -14.15 22.50
CA GLU A 173 -45.20 -12.83 22.44
C GLU A 173 -43.69 -13.00 22.20
N PRO A 174 -43.15 -12.61 21.03
CA PRO A 174 -41.71 -12.58 20.81
C PRO A 174 -41.07 -11.39 21.55
N ARG A 175 -39.73 -11.35 21.61
CA ARG A 175 -38.97 -10.18 22.06
C ARG A 175 -39.35 -8.93 21.25
N ASP A 176 -39.14 -7.76 21.85
CA ASP A 176 -39.61 -6.50 21.29
C ASP A 176 -39.04 -6.22 19.89
N GLU A 177 -37.75 -6.50 19.65
CA GLU A 177 -37.06 -6.25 18.36
C GLU A 177 -37.34 -7.34 17.30
N GLN A 178 -38.39 -8.14 17.48
CA GLN A 178 -38.88 -9.08 16.46
C GLN A 178 -40.37 -8.89 16.17
N LYS A 179 -41.04 -7.99 16.91
CA LYS A 179 -42.48 -7.78 16.81
C LYS A 179 -42.86 -7.22 15.44
N GLY A 180 -42.11 -6.24 14.95
CA GLY A 180 -42.29 -5.63 13.64
C GLY A 180 -41.93 -6.59 12.52
N ASP A 181 -40.77 -7.24 12.60
CA ASP A 181 -40.31 -8.23 11.61
C ASP A 181 -41.32 -9.37 11.42
N ALA A 182 -41.82 -9.93 12.54
CA ALA A 182 -42.81 -11.00 12.50
C ALA A 182 -44.15 -10.51 11.93
N ALA A 183 -44.57 -9.29 12.27
CA ALA A 183 -45.79 -8.69 11.72
C ALA A 183 -45.65 -8.47 10.21
N ARG A 184 -44.58 -7.84 9.74
CA ARG A 184 -44.31 -7.61 8.31
C ARG A 184 -44.22 -8.91 7.54
N ALA A 185 -43.63 -9.96 8.10
CA ALA A 185 -43.62 -11.29 7.48
C ALA A 185 -45.04 -11.89 7.34
N LEU A 186 -45.92 -11.73 8.34
CA LEU A 186 -47.32 -12.17 8.22
C LEU A 186 -48.08 -11.37 7.15
N LEU A 187 -47.97 -10.03 7.17
CA LEU A 187 -48.61 -9.15 6.19
C LEU A 187 -48.15 -9.46 4.76
N TYR A 188 -46.85 -9.71 4.59
CA TYR A 188 -46.24 -10.13 3.33
C TYR A 188 -46.83 -11.44 2.81
N MET A 189 -46.95 -12.45 3.67
CA MET A 189 -47.51 -13.75 3.27
C MET A 189 -48.97 -13.62 2.81
N CYS A 190 -49.76 -12.77 3.48
CA CYS A 190 -51.14 -12.48 3.10
C CYS A 190 -51.21 -11.90 1.68
N ILE A 191 -50.49 -10.81 1.40
CA ILE A 191 -50.56 -10.16 0.08
C ILE A 191 -49.91 -11.00 -1.02
N ARG A 192 -48.76 -11.62 -0.75
CA ARG A 192 -47.98 -12.34 -1.75
C ARG A 192 -48.74 -13.54 -2.29
N TYR A 193 -49.42 -14.30 -1.44
CA TYR A 193 -49.99 -15.60 -1.84
C TYR A 193 -51.50 -15.60 -2.06
N ASP A 194 -52.21 -14.51 -1.76
CA ASP A 194 -53.64 -14.42 -2.00
C ASP A 194 -54.04 -14.70 -3.46
N GLY A 195 -55.13 -15.43 -3.66
CA GLY A 195 -55.62 -15.84 -4.98
C GLY A 195 -54.77 -16.89 -5.70
N ILE A 196 -53.54 -17.19 -5.26
CA ILE A 196 -52.69 -18.21 -5.88
C ILE A 196 -53.35 -19.58 -5.70
N SER A 197 -53.58 -20.26 -6.83
CA SER A 197 -54.34 -21.54 -6.88
C SER A 197 -55.77 -21.43 -6.33
N GLY A 198 -56.35 -20.23 -6.29
CA GLY A 198 -57.71 -19.99 -5.80
C GLY A 198 -57.86 -20.03 -4.28
N TYR A 199 -56.77 -19.91 -3.53
CA TYR A 199 -56.79 -19.84 -2.07
C TYR A 199 -56.84 -18.40 -1.57
N ASN A 200 -57.59 -18.18 -0.50
CA ASN A 200 -57.60 -16.90 0.22
C ASN A 200 -56.54 -16.95 1.33
N TRP A 201 -55.78 -15.86 1.45
CA TRP A 201 -54.70 -15.69 2.43
C TRP A 201 -54.92 -14.48 3.34
N ASP A 202 -56.01 -13.76 3.15
CA ASP A 202 -56.44 -12.64 3.98
C ASP A 202 -56.75 -13.04 5.44
N PHE A 203 -56.78 -12.05 6.34
CA PHE A 203 -57.03 -12.29 7.76
C PHE A 203 -58.48 -12.69 8.07
N ASN A 204 -59.48 -12.35 7.23
CA ASN A 204 -60.84 -12.82 7.42
C ASN A 204 -60.93 -14.34 7.24
N TRP A 205 -60.26 -14.89 6.22
CA TRP A 205 -60.17 -16.33 6.01
C TRP A 205 -59.37 -17.00 7.13
N LEU A 206 -58.20 -16.45 7.49
CA LEU A 206 -57.35 -17.00 8.55
C LEU A 206 -58.12 -17.07 9.89
N ASN A 207 -58.74 -15.97 10.31
CA ASN A 207 -59.43 -15.86 11.60
C ASN A 207 -60.83 -16.50 11.60
N GLY A 208 -61.53 -16.48 10.48
CA GLY A 208 -62.90 -17.01 10.37
C GLY A 208 -62.97 -18.50 10.05
N THR A 209 -61.94 -19.05 9.40
CA THR A 209 -61.94 -20.44 8.94
C THR A 209 -60.80 -21.24 9.57
N LYS A 210 -59.57 -20.76 9.44
CA LYS A 210 -58.40 -21.62 9.65
C LYS A 210 -57.99 -21.75 11.12
N LEU A 211 -57.79 -20.65 11.83
CA LEU A 211 -57.42 -20.69 13.26
C LEU A 211 -58.49 -21.38 14.13
N PRO A 212 -59.80 -21.16 13.93
CA PRO A 212 -60.84 -21.92 14.63
C PRO A 212 -60.76 -23.43 14.40
N SER A 213 -60.42 -23.87 13.18
CA SER A 213 -60.26 -25.30 12.87
C SER A 213 -59.09 -25.96 13.60
N LEU A 214 -58.14 -25.16 14.08
CA LEU A 214 -56.97 -25.60 14.86
C LEU A 214 -57.19 -25.41 16.38
N GLY A 215 -58.33 -24.87 16.80
CA GLY A 215 -58.58 -24.52 18.21
C GLY A 215 -57.78 -23.30 18.69
N GLU A 216 -57.28 -22.48 17.77
CA GLU A 216 -56.46 -21.31 18.06
C GLU A 216 -57.31 -20.04 18.14
N ALA A 217 -56.77 -19.03 18.84
CA ALA A 217 -57.35 -17.70 18.87
C ALA A 217 -57.19 -16.99 17.51
N ALA A 218 -57.95 -15.93 17.29
CA ALA A 218 -57.78 -15.09 16.11
C ALA A 218 -56.46 -14.29 16.20
N GLN A 219 -55.79 -14.09 15.08
CA GLN A 219 -54.65 -13.19 14.96
C GLN A 219 -55.17 -11.74 14.88
N ASP A 220 -54.74 -10.90 15.81
CA ASP A 220 -55.14 -9.49 15.88
C ASP A 220 -54.35 -8.65 14.87
N LEU A 221 -55.00 -8.21 13.79
CA LEU A 221 -54.37 -7.37 12.76
C LEU A 221 -53.96 -5.99 13.29
N ASN A 222 -54.75 -5.38 14.18
CA ASN A 222 -54.43 -4.05 14.70
C ASN A 222 -53.15 -4.11 15.53
N LEU A 223 -53.00 -5.17 16.33
CA LEU A 223 -51.77 -5.41 17.08
C LEU A 223 -50.56 -5.57 16.16
N LEU A 224 -50.68 -6.30 15.05
CA LEU A 224 -49.58 -6.45 14.09
C LEU A 224 -49.19 -5.11 13.47
N LEU A 225 -50.16 -4.27 13.10
CA LEU A 225 -49.89 -2.93 12.57
C LEU A 225 -49.25 -2.01 13.63
N ASP A 226 -49.65 -2.12 14.89
CA ASP A 226 -49.02 -1.39 16.00
C ASP A 226 -47.59 -1.88 16.25
N TRP A 227 -47.34 -3.18 16.15
CA TRP A 227 -46.00 -3.74 16.24
C TRP A 227 -45.09 -3.27 15.10
N CYS A 228 -45.59 -3.20 13.86
CA CYS A 228 -44.83 -2.59 12.77
C CYS A 228 -44.42 -1.15 13.08
N ARG A 229 -45.25 -0.36 13.76
CA ARG A 229 -44.96 1.05 14.13
C ARG A 229 -44.01 1.16 15.32
N GLN A 230 -44.08 0.23 16.27
CA GLN A 230 -43.23 0.21 17.46
C GLN A 230 -41.83 -0.34 17.18
N ASP A 231 -41.72 -1.22 16.19
CA ASP A 231 -40.49 -1.86 15.73
C ASP A 231 -40.37 -1.67 14.20
N PRO A 232 -40.04 -0.44 13.73
CA PRO A 232 -39.93 -0.15 12.30
C PRO A 232 -38.77 -0.93 11.63
N PRO A 233 -38.74 -1.05 10.30
CA PRO A 233 -37.68 -1.75 9.60
C PRO A 233 -36.31 -1.17 9.94
N ASP A 234 -35.46 -1.97 10.56
CA ASP A 234 -34.11 -1.59 10.93
C ASP A 234 -33.11 -2.01 9.84
N LYS A 235 -31.85 -1.60 10.02
CA LYS A 235 -30.78 -1.91 9.07
C LYS A 235 -30.65 -3.42 8.81
N TRP A 236 -30.79 -4.24 9.85
CA TRP A 236 -30.65 -5.68 9.71
C TRP A 236 -31.79 -6.26 8.86
N GLU A 237 -33.03 -5.82 9.06
CA GLU A 237 -34.15 -6.30 8.25
C GLU A 237 -34.04 -5.86 6.77
N ILE A 238 -33.58 -4.63 6.53
CA ILE A 238 -33.40 -4.06 5.18
C ILE A 238 -32.29 -4.79 4.42
N GLU A 239 -31.12 -4.96 5.04
CA GLU A 239 -30.00 -5.71 4.45
C GLU A 239 -30.36 -7.19 4.24
N ARG A 240 -31.16 -7.79 5.14
CA ARG A 240 -31.72 -9.14 4.93
C ARG A 240 -32.61 -9.18 3.70
N THR A 241 -33.40 -8.13 3.48
CA THR A 241 -34.28 -8.02 2.31
C THR A 241 -33.51 -7.88 1.02
N ASP A 242 -32.41 -7.11 1.01
CA ASP A 242 -31.46 -7.04 -0.10
C ASP A 242 -30.86 -8.42 -0.42
N TYR A 243 -30.39 -9.12 0.61
CA TYR A 243 -29.84 -10.46 0.46
C TYR A 243 -30.87 -11.44 -0.11
N ILE A 244 -32.07 -11.50 0.47
CA ILE A 244 -33.12 -12.42 0.00
C ILE A 244 -33.52 -12.10 -1.45
N GLN A 245 -33.59 -10.83 -1.85
CA GLN A 245 -33.84 -10.47 -3.25
C GLN A 245 -32.81 -11.10 -4.18
N SER A 246 -31.52 -11.12 -3.80
CA SER A 246 -30.46 -11.66 -4.65
C SER A 246 -30.66 -13.15 -5.00
N ILE A 247 -31.39 -13.90 -4.16
CA ILE A 247 -31.63 -15.34 -4.34
C ILE A 247 -33.08 -15.70 -4.69
N GLN A 248 -34.08 -14.94 -4.23
CA GLN A 248 -35.49 -15.17 -4.51
C GLN A 248 -36.08 -14.21 -5.57
N GLN A 249 -35.34 -13.17 -5.98
CA GLN A 249 -35.68 -12.16 -7.00
C GLN A 249 -36.88 -11.27 -6.68
N ASN A 250 -37.53 -11.48 -5.54
CA ASN A 250 -38.59 -10.63 -5.04
C ASN A 250 -38.23 -9.99 -3.69
N ARG A 251 -39.02 -9.00 -3.26
CA ARG A 251 -38.81 -8.23 -2.05
C ARG A 251 -40.04 -8.24 -1.14
N ASN A 252 -39.84 -8.08 0.17
CA ASN A 252 -40.93 -7.77 1.10
C ASN A 252 -41.19 -6.26 1.07
N PRO A 253 -42.34 -5.80 0.53
CA PRO A 253 -42.59 -4.39 0.37
C PRO A 253 -42.75 -3.66 1.69
N PHE A 254 -43.10 -4.34 2.78
CA PHE A 254 -43.30 -3.69 4.07
C PHE A 254 -41.99 -3.44 4.83
N THR A 255 -40.88 -4.00 4.36
CA THR A 255 -39.54 -3.69 4.85
C THR A 255 -38.95 -2.49 4.10
N ASP A 256 -39.13 -2.43 2.77
CA ASP A 256 -38.61 -1.32 1.94
C ASP A 256 -39.49 -0.07 1.98
N HIS A 257 -40.80 -0.29 1.96
CA HIS A 257 -41.86 0.72 1.93
C HIS A 257 -42.88 0.42 3.05
N PRO A 258 -42.49 0.58 4.32
CA PRO A 258 -43.39 0.31 5.45
C PRO A 258 -44.70 1.11 5.36
N GLU A 259 -44.70 2.32 4.83
CA GLU A 259 -45.88 3.15 4.61
C GLU A 259 -46.98 2.47 3.76
N TYR A 260 -46.63 1.51 2.89
CA TYR A 260 -47.60 0.76 2.08
C TYR A 260 -48.63 0.01 2.94
N MET A 261 -48.29 -0.36 4.18
CA MET A 261 -49.24 -1.04 5.08
C MET A 261 -50.48 -0.17 5.39
N ASN A 262 -50.35 1.17 5.33
CA ASN A 262 -51.46 2.10 5.56
C ASN A 262 -52.47 2.14 4.40
N TYR A 263 -52.11 1.60 3.23
CA TYR A 263 -52.92 1.62 2.01
C TYR A 263 -53.66 0.29 1.74
N ILE A 264 -53.58 -0.68 2.65
CA ILE A 264 -54.10 -2.04 2.45
C ILE A 264 -54.91 -2.48 3.66
N ASN A 265 -56.15 -2.93 3.43
CA ASN A 265 -56.93 -3.62 4.45
C ASN A 265 -56.60 -5.11 4.42
N PHE A 266 -55.73 -5.60 5.30
CA PHE A 266 -55.32 -7.01 5.28
C PHE A 266 -56.41 -8.02 5.67
N ASN A 267 -57.58 -7.56 6.13
CA ASN A 267 -58.71 -8.46 6.33
C ASN A 267 -59.31 -8.98 5.02
N ASP A 268 -59.24 -8.20 3.94
CA ASP A 268 -59.83 -8.56 2.64
C ASP A 268 -58.98 -8.12 1.42
N LEU A 269 -57.77 -7.63 1.68
CA LEU A 269 -56.79 -7.09 0.73
C LEU A 269 -57.34 -5.97 -0.17
N THR A 270 -58.37 -5.26 0.28
CA THR A 270 -58.87 -4.08 -0.45
C THR A 270 -57.97 -2.87 -0.25
N LYS A 271 -57.90 -2.00 -1.27
CA LYS A 271 -57.16 -0.75 -1.21
C LYS A 271 -57.82 0.23 -0.23
N LEU A 272 -57.03 0.79 0.67
CA LEU A 272 -57.36 1.94 1.52
C LEU A 272 -56.85 3.25 0.89
N ASN A 273 -57.43 4.38 1.30
CA ASN A 273 -57.01 5.71 0.87
C ASN A 273 -56.77 6.59 2.11
N PRO A 274 -55.68 6.33 2.88
CA PRO A 274 -55.32 7.19 4.00
C PRO A 274 -55.02 8.61 3.52
N VAL A 275 -55.13 9.58 4.43
CA VAL A 275 -54.83 10.99 4.15
C VAL A 275 -53.61 11.39 4.96
N PHE A 276 -52.53 11.75 4.28
CA PHE A 276 -51.32 12.29 4.87
C PHE A 276 -51.03 13.71 4.34
N SER A 277 -50.11 14.40 4.99
CA SER A 277 -49.59 15.68 4.49
C SER A 277 -48.83 15.47 3.18
N THR A 278 -48.57 16.54 2.44
CA THR A 278 -47.76 16.47 1.22
C THR A 278 -46.31 16.12 1.56
N GLU A 279 -45.79 15.04 1.01
CA GLU A 279 -44.40 14.58 1.23
C GLU A 279 -43.38 15.65 0.79
N PRO A 280 -42.30 15.89 1.56
CA PRO A 280 -41.19 16.71 1.10
C PRO A 280 -40.57 16.19 -0.21
N THR A 281 -40.18 17.11 -1.11
CA THR A 281 -39.58 16.71 -2.41
C THR A 281 -38.21 16.05 -2.22
N ASN A 282 -37.37 16.60 -1.35
CA ASN A 282 -35.98 16.19 -1.18
C ASN A 282 -35.59 16.08 0.30
N TYR A 283 -34.55 15.30 0.57
CA TYR A 283 -33.82 15.39 1.83
C TYR A 283 -32.98 16.68 1.90
N PHE A 284 -32.55 17.03 3.11
CA PHE A 284 -31.51 18.03 3.30
C PHE A 284 -30.14 17.50 2.83
N THR A 285 -29.16 18.37 2.63
CA THR A 285 -27.85 18.01 2.06
C THR A 285 -26.70 18.42 2.98
N GLY A 286 -25.46 17.98 2.68
CA GLY A 286 -24.28 18.37 3.46
C GLY A 286 -24.29 17.89 4.91
N PHE A 287 -24.95 16.76 5.20
CA PHE A 287 -25.04 16.21 6.55
C PHE A 287 -23.67 15.79 7.06
N SER A 288 -23.23 16.44 8.14
CA SER A 288 -21.90 16.26 8.71
C SER A 288 -21.97 16.23 10.23
N SER A 289 -20.94 15.65 10.85
CA SER A 289 -20.81 15.55 12.30
C SER A 289 -19.42 16.01 12.74
N LEU A 290 -19.37 16.70 13.88
CA LEU A 290 -18.15 17.20 14.50
C LEU A 290 -18.16 16.87 16.01
N THR A 291 -17.18 16.07 16.44
CA THR A 291 -16.98 15.76 17.87
C THR A 291 -16.32 16.94 18.58
N THR A 292 -16.86 17.34 19.74
CA THR A 292 -16.25 18.33 20.65
C THR A 292 -16.40 17.84 22.09
N GLY A 293 -15.32 17.31 22.67
CA GLY A 293 -15.38 16.65 23.97
C GLY A 293 -16.35 15.45 23.95
N ASN A 294 -17.28 15.41 24.91
CA ASN A 294 -18.33 14.38 24.99
C ASN A 294 -19.64 14.79 24.28
N SER A 295 -19.54 15.61 23.23
CA SER A 295 -20.68 16.04 22.42
C SER A 295 -20.38 15.86 20.94
N ILE A 296 -21.41 15.60 20.15
CA ILE A 296 -21.34 15.59 18.68
C ILE A 296 -22.32 16.64 18.18
N GLN A 297 -21.81 17.62 17.44
CA GLN A 297 -22.62 18.58 16.71
C GLN A 297 -22.86 18.07 15.29
N LEU A 298 -24.12 17.98 14.90
CA LEU A 298 -24.55 17.72 13.54
C LEU A 298 -24.78 19.05 12.81
N SER A 299 -24.49 19.10 11.51
CA SER A 299 -24.75 20.27 10.67
C SER A 299 -25.15 19.86 9.26
N TRP A 300 -26.01 20.66 8.63
CA TRP A 300 -26.54 20.39 7.29
C TRP A 300 -26.92 21.68 6.53
N ASN A 301 -27.27 21.52 5.26
CA ASN A 301 -27.92 22.54 4.43
C ASN A 301 -29.38 22.14 4.22
N ASP A 302 -30.31 23.06 4.48
CA ASP A 302 -31.75 22.82 4.32
C ASP A 302 -32.11 22.19 2.97
N ALA A 303 -33.11 21.32 3.02
CA ALA A 303 -33.75 20.73 1.86
C ALA A 303 -34.32 21.82 0.94
N ALA A 304 -34.03 21.71 -0.35
CA ALA A 304 -34.61 22.54 -1.40
C ALA A 304 -35.61 21.72 -2.23
N GLY A 305 -36.55 22.34 -2.92
CA GLY A 305 -37.50 21.64 -3.78
C GLY A 305 -38.85 22.34 -3.88
N ALA A 306 -39.78 21.72 -4.62
CA ALA A 306 -41.13 22.26 -4.79
C ALA A 306 -41.96 22.18 -3.50
N GLN A 307 -41.84 21.07 -2.77
CA GLN A 307 -42.43 20.86 -1.46
C GLN A 307 -41.32 20.84 -0.41
N LEU A 308 -41.26 21.90 0.40
CA LEU A 308 -40.32 22.00 1.52
C LEU A 308 -40.83 21.16 2.71
N PRO A 309 -39.94 20.66 3.59
CA PRO A 309 -40.31 19.98 4.82
C PRO A 309 -40.74 20.97 5.91
N SER A 310 -41.51 20.49 6.89
CA SER A 310 -41.83 21.23 8.11
C SER A 310 -40.75 21.00 9.16
N ASP A 311 -40.25 19.76 9.25
CA ASP A 311 -39.31 19.32 10.25
C ASP A 311 -38.39 18.22 9.69
N TYR A 312 -37.28 18.02 10.40
CA TYR A 312 -36.30 16.96 10.20
C TYR A 312 -36.35 16.01 11.39
N PHE A 313 -36.52 14.72 11.12
CA PHE A 313 -36.40 13.66 12.11
C PHE A 313 -34.99 13.09 12.04
N ILE A 314 -34.22 13.23 13.11
CA ILE A 314 -32.82 12.79 13.20
C ILE A 314 -32.74 11.70 14.27
N ILE A 315 -32.14 10.56 13.93
CA ILE A 315 -31.85 9.47 14.87
C ILE A 315 -30.35 9.32 15.02
N ALA A 316 -29.92 9.04 16.25
CA ALA A 316 -28.58 8.64 16.64
C ALA A 316 -28.61 7.22 17.20
N PHE A 317 -27.70 6.35 16.77
CA PHE A 317 -27.46 5.03 17.33
C PHE A 317 -26.07 4.96 17.92
N ASP A 318 -25.92 4.17 18.99
CA ASP A 318 -24.63 3.89 19.62
C ASP A 318 -23.89 2.67 19.02
N ASN A 319 -24.50 2.08 17.98
CA ASN A 319 -24.00 1.03 17.12
C ASN A 319 -24.34 1.37 15.65
N ASN A 320 -23.81 0.61 14.69
CA ASN A 320 -24.03 0.87 13.27
C ASN A 320 -25.43 0.39 12.81
N ASN A 321 -26.47 1.12 13.20
CA ASN A 321 -27.87 0.83 12.89
C ASN A 321 -28.64 2.10 12.46
N TYR A 322 -29.84 1.89 11.91
CA TYR A 322 -30.85 2.90 11.61
C TYR A 322 -32.21 2.19 11.48
N PHE A 323 -33.32 2.95 11.49
CA PHE A 323 -34.62 2.42 11.06
C PHE A 323 -35.35 3.39 10.14
N LEU A 324 -36.28 2.88 9.33
CA LEU A 324 -37.16 3.65 8.46
C LEU A 324 -38.43 4.07 9.23
N PRO A 325 -38.72 5.37 9.36
CA PRO A 325 -39.96 5.82 10.00
C PRO A 325 -41.17 5.48 9.11
N ILE A 326 -42.36 5.42 9.74
CA ILE A 326 -43.59 4.99 9.07
C ILE A 326 -44.59 6.14 9.09
N ASP A 327 -45.22 6.41 7.94
CA ASP A 327 -46.24 7.46 7.82
C ASP A 327 -47.37 7.31 8.86
N GLY A 328 -47.79 8.47 9.39
CA GLY A 328 -48.77 8.58 10.46
C GLY A 328 -48.27 8.17 11.85
N ASN A 329 -47.03 7.68 11.98
CA ASN A 329 -46.43 7.37 13.28
C ASN A 329 -45.77 8.61 13.89
N VAL A 330 -46.05 8.88 15.17
CA VAL A 330 -45.44 9.99 15.90
C VAL A 330 -44.25 9.49 16.69
N ILE A 331 -43.05 9.87 16.28
CA ILE A 331 -41.82 9.59 17.02
C ILE A 331 -41.45 10.82 17.84
N ASN A 332 -41.61 10.71 19.15
CA ASN A 332 -41.31 11.79 20.08
C ASN A 332 -39.80 11.89 20.32
N ASN A 333 -39.33 13.10 20.66
CA ASN A 333 -37.93 13.31 21.00
C ASN A 333 -37.52 12.43 22.19
N ASP A 334 -36.46 11.64 21.99
CA ASP A 334 -35.72 10.98 23.04
C ASP A 334 -34.26 11.38 22.93
N THR A 335 -33.75 12.09 23.93
CA THR A 335 -32.33 12.51 23.95
C THR A 335 -31.44 11.53 24.71
N SER A 336 -32.01 10.48 25.30
CA SER A 336 -31.29 9.43 26.00
C SER A 336 -30.86 8.36 25.02
N LEU A 337 -29.65 7.81 25.20
CA LEU A 337 -29.15 6.63 24.46
C LEU A 337 -29.21 5.36 25.33
N SER A 338 -30.04 5.36 26.37
CA SER A 338 -30.10 4.29 27.37
C SER A 338 -30.57 2.95 26.82
N ASP A 339 -31.37 2.99 25.75
CA ASP A 339 -31.92 1.86 25.01
C ASP A 339 -31.22 1.65 23.65
N GLY A 340 -30.06 2.31 23.44
CA GLY A 340 -29.20 2.12 22.27
C GLY A 340 -29.39 3.13 21.13
N TYR A 341 -30.43 3.97 21.19
CA TYR A 341 -30.65 5.04 20.22
C TYR A 341 -31.24 6.28 20.90
N ALA A 342 -31.13 7.43 20.23
CA ALA A 342 -31.78 8.69 20.59
C ALA A 342 -32.36 9.29 19.31
N CYS A 343 -33.40 10.10 19.42
CA CYS A 343 -33.98 10.77 18.26
C CYS A 343 -34.53 12.15 18.60
N VAL A 344 -34.49 13.04 17.61
CA VAL A 344 -34.98 14.41 17.75
C VAL A 344 -35.65 14.90 16.48
N ASN A 345 -36.70 15.70 16.67
CA ASN A 345 -37.35 16.47 15.63
C ASN A 345 -36.82 17.90 15.68
N VAL A 346 -36.32 18.40 14.55
CA VAL A 346 -35.74 19.74 14.40
C VAL A 346 -36.50 20.47 13.30
N SER A 347 -37.07 21.63 13.60
CA SER A 347 -37.85 22.38 12.62
C SER A 347 -37.01 22.92 11.47
N TYR A 348 -37.61 22.92 10.28
CA TYR A 348 -37.01 23.43 9.04
C TYR A 348 -36.51 24.87 9.19
N SER A 349 -35.29 25.14 8.71
CA SER A 349 -34.65 26.47 8.74
C SER A 349 -34.51 27.12 10.13
N ALA A 350 -34.50 26.35 11.22
CA ALA A 350 -34.28 26.90 12.56
C ALA A 350 -32.81 27.32 12.77
N SER A 351 -31.88 26.37 12.73
CA SER A 351 -30.45 26.57 13.02
C SER A 351 -29.51 25.76 12.13
N ASN A 352 -30.05 24.80 11.37
CA ASN A 352 -29.32 23.86 10.51
C ASN A 352 -28.21 23.08 11.23
N ASN A 353 -28.38 22.90 12.54
CA ASN A 353 -27.51 22.12 13.40
C ASN A 353 -28.28 21.57 14.60
N TYR A 354 -27.78 20.47 15.18
CA TYR A 354 -28.24 19.92 16.44
C TYR A 354 -27.07 19.28 17.19
N THR A 355 -27.00 19.43 18.51
CA THR A 355 -25.90 18.86 19.32
C THR A 355 -26.41 17.80 20.27
N PHE A 356 -25.94 16.57 20.09
CA PHE A 356 -26.05 15.52 21.10
C PHE A 356 -24.95 15.72 22.15
N GLN A 357 -25.34 15.75 23.43
CA GLN A 357 -24.46 16.02 24.56
C GLN A 357 -24.35 14.82 25.49
N ASN A 358 -23.35 14.83 26.39
CA ASN A 358 -23.13 13.81 27.41
C ASN A 358 -22.98 12.39 26.84
N LEU A 359 -22.40 12.29 25.64
CA LEU A 359 -22.14 11.03 24.98
C LEU A 359 -21.05 10.26 25.71
N GLN A 360 -21.22 8.94 25.80
CA GLN A 360 -20.20 8.05 26.35
C GLN A 360 -18.96 8.11 25.47
N SER A 361 -17.81 8.29 26.12
CA SER A 361 -16.49 8.24 25.50
C SER A 361 -16.13 6.82 25.05
N ASN A 362 -15.15 6.71 24.15
CA ASN A 362 -14.74 5.48 23.48
C ASN A 362 -15.87 4.79 22.69
N LYS A 363 -16.73 5.57 22.04
CA LYS A 363 -17.88 5.05 21.31
C LYS A 363 -18.11 5.83 20.01
N THR A 364 -18.44 5.10 18.93
CA THR A 364 -18.87 5.69 17.66
C THR A 364 -20.38 5.78 17.65
N TYR A 365 -20.90 6.95 17.31
CA TYR A 365 -22.33 7.19 17.12
C TYR A 365 -22.64 7.36 15.64
N TYR A 366 -23.76 6.79 15.21
CA TYR A 366 -24.22 6.75 13.83
C TYR A 366 -25.51 7.54 13.73
N PHE A 367 -25.62 8.41 12.73
CA PHE A 367 -26.74 9.32 12.58
C PHE A 367 -27.40 9.11 11.23
N SER A 368 -28.74 9.06 11.23
CA SER A 368 -29.57 9.04 10.02
C SER A 368 -30.67 10.09 10.16
N ALA A 369 -31.15 10.64 9.06
CA ALA A 369 -32.15 11.68 9.13
C ALA A 369 -33.14 11.67 7.96
N TYR A 370 -34.37 12.08 8.25
CA TYR A 370 -35.51 12.05 7.34
C TYR A 370 -36.21 13.40 7.35
N SER A 371 -36.60 13.87 6.17
CA SER A 371 -37.42 15.07 6.04
C SER A 371 -38.89 14.67 6.12
N TYR A 372 -39.74 15.44 6.80
CA TYR A 372 -41.16 15.13 6.84
C TYR A 372 -42.04 16.38 6.87
N ASN A 373 -43.32 16.16 6.59
CA ASN A 373 -44.39 17.16 6.72
C ASN A 373 -45.52 16.60 7.58
N GLY A 374 -46.26 17.50 8.24
CA GLY A 374 -47.46 17.14 8.98
C GLY A 374 -47.23 16.88 10.47
N SER A 375 -48.31 16.49 11.16
CA SER A 375 -48.30 16.24 12.60
C SER A 375 -49.33 15.19 12.97
N GLY A 376 -49.08 14.41 14.03
CA GLY A 376 -50.00 13.35 14.46
C GLY A 376 -50.16 12.29 13.37
N ALA A 377 -51.39 11.83 13.15
CA ALA A 377 -51.71 10.84 12.12
C ALA A 377 -51.51 11.34 10.68
N LEU A 378 -51.21 12.63 10.46
CA LEU A 378 -50.98 13.21 9.13
C LEU A 378 -49.50 13.28 8.74
N ILE A 379 -48.59 12.78 9.57
CA ILE A 379 -47.15 12.79 9.28
C ILE A 379 -46.87 12.00 8.00
N ASN A 380 -46.05 12.58 7.12
CA ASN A 380 -45.57 11.99 5.88
C ASN A 380 -44.05 12.14 5.80
N TYR A 381 -43.32 11.03 5.98
CA TYR A 381 -41.87 10.99 5.94
C TYR A 381 -41.38 10.76 4.51
N LYS A 382 -40.35 11.49 4.11
CA LYS A 382 -39.55 11.11 2.96
C LYS A 382 -38.68 9.91 3.32
N ILE A 383 -38.95 8.78 2.71
CA ILE A 383 -38.26 7.49 2.96
C ILE A 383 -37.79 6.79 1.69
N ASP A 384 -38.15 7.29 0.51
CA ASP A 384 -37.62 6.81 -0.76
C ASP A 384 -36.23 7.39 -1.06
N GLY A 385 -35.43 6.64 -1.82
CA GLY A 385 -34.08 7.05 -2.22
C GLY A 385 -33.05 7.04 -1.08
N ALA A 386 -31.89 7.67 -1.33
CA ALA A 386 -30.80 7.71 -0.35
C ALA A 386 -31.02 8.83 0.68
N PHE A 387 -31.25 8.45 1.93
CA PHE A 387 -31.39 9.40 3.05
C PHE A 387 -30.02 9.79 3.66
N PRO A 388 -29.88 10.99 4.24
CA PRO A 388 -28.63 11.45 4.84
C PRO A 388 -28.15 10.60 6.02
N GLN A 389 -26.86 10.23 6.01
CA GLN A 389 -26.19 9.54 7.11
C GLN A 389 -24.80 10.14 7.41
N THR A 390 -24.37 10.12 8.68
CA THR A 390 -23.01 10.46 9.12
C THR A 390 -22.67 9.69 10.39
N ASN A 391 -21.40 9.61 10.78
CA ASN A 391 -20.99 9.01 12.05
C ASN A 391 -19.80 9.76 12.65
N SER A 392 -19.65 9.69 13.98
CA SER A 392 -18.57 10.35 14.69
C SER A 392 -18.16 9.55 15.93
N TYR A 393 -16.85 9.48 16.16
CA TYR A 393 -16.27 8.84 17.34
C TYR A 393 -16.09 9.86 18.47
N VAL A 394 -16.53 9.51 19.67
CA VAL A 394 -16.26 10.25 20.90
C VAL A 394 -15.06 9.63 21.60
N PRO A 395 -13.89 10.29 21.66
CA PRO A 395 -12.69 9.73 22.27
C PRO A 395 -12.78 9.69 23.81
N GLY A 396 -12.03 8.78 24.43
CA GLY A 396 -11.78 8.71 25.87
C GLY A 396 -10.99 9.89 26.44
N ALA A 397 -10.83 9.93 27.77
CA ALA A 397 -9.95 10.88 28.43
C ALA A 397 -8.48 10.63 28.06
N LEU A 398 -7.71 11.71 27.86
CA LEU A 398 -6.27 11.65 27.66
C LEU A 398 -5.59 10.89 28.80
N ALA A 399 -4.53 10.14 28.48
CA ALA A 399 -3.69 9.49 29.48
C ALA A 399 -3.04 10.55 30.40
N ALA A 400 -2.58 10.12 31.58
CA ALA A 400 -1.85 11.02 32.48
C ALA A 400 -0.52 11.44 31.84
N GLU A 401 -0.26 12.75 31.77
CA GLU A 401 0.97 13.30 31.19
C GLU A 401 2.22 12.75 31.92
N PRO A 402 3.28 12.34 31.20
CA PRO A 402 4.53 11.95 31.84
C PRO A 402 5.14 13.06 32.71
N THR A 403 5.76 12.69 33.83
CA THR A 403 6.37 13.68 34.74
C THR A 403 7.64 14.30 34.18
N ASN A 404 8.46 13.52 33.46
CA ASN A 404 9.83 13.90 33.07
C ASN A 404 10.10 13.66 31.57
N HIS A 405 11.00 14.48 31.02
CA HIS A 405 11.62 14.27 29.70
C HIS A 405 12.83 13.32 29.79
N VAL A 406 13.28 12.80 28.65
CA VAL A 406 14.59 12.12 28.55
C VAL A 406 15.73 13.08 28.91
N THR A 407 16.89 12.52 29.29
CA THR A 407 18.10 13.29 29.60
C THR A 407 19.29 12.83 28.76
N ASN A 408 20.42 13.55 28.80
CA ASN A 408 21.69 13.19 28.12
C ASN A 408 21.57 12.87 26.62
N ILE A 409 20.71 13.58 25.88
CA ILE A 409 20.62 13.42 24.43
C ILE A 409 21.96 13.75 23.76
N SER A 410 22.46 12.86 22.92
CA SER A 410 23.76 12.97 22.24
C SER A 410 23.77 12.23 20.90
N ASN A 411 24.72 12.55 20.04
CA ASN A 411 24.89 11.87 18.75
C ASN A 411 25.80 10.64 18.93
N GLY A 412 25.39 9.50 18.39
CA GLY A 412 26.17 8.28 18.27
C GLY A 412 26.93 8.21 16.93
N SER A 413 26.80 7.09 16.22
CA SER A 413 27.37 6.94 14.87
C SER A 413 26.71 7.87 13.86
N VAL A 414 27.52 8.60 13.09
CA VAL A 414 27.06 9.46 11.98
C VAL A 414 27.72 8.98 10.69
N THR A 415 26.90 8.65 9.70
CA THR A 415 27.37 8.19 8.38
C THR A 415 26.94 9.18 7.29
N THR A 416 27.13 8.81 6.03
CA THR A 416 26.68 9.61 4.87
C THR A 416 25.16 9.64 4.73
N SER A 417 24.45 8.68 5.32
CA SER A 417 23.00 8.55 5.18
C SER A 417 22.29 8.17 6.48
N SER A 418 22.96 8.27 7.63
CA SER A 418 22.34 8.00 8.91
C SER A 418 22.93 8.79 10.06
N VAL A 419 22.09 9.07 11.05
CA VAL A 419 22.46 9.65 12.34
C VAL A 419 21.83 8.80 13.42
N GLN A 420 22.68 8.25 14.30
CA GLN A 420 22.24 7.61 15.53
C GLN A 420 22.13 8.65 16.65
N LEU A 421 21.01 8.64 17.36
CA LEU A 421 20.79 9.35 18.61
C LEU A 421 20.96 8.40 19.78
N ASN A 422 21.49 8.91 20.89
CA ASN A 422 21.51 8.25 22.18
C ASN A 422 20.89 9.18 23.23
N TRP A 423 20.22 8.63 24.23
CA TRP A 423 19.70 9.39 25.37
C TRP A 423 19.84 8.59 26.68
N THR A 424 19.27 9.10 27.75
CA THR A 424 19.03 8.37 29.00
C THR A 424 17.54 8.49 29.30
N ASP A 425 16.90 7.36 29.55
CA ASP A 425 15.48 7.27 29.89
C ASP A 425 15.06 8.32 30.94
N ALA A 426 13.84 8.85 30.79
CA ALA A 426 13.28 9.80 31.73
C ALA A 426 13.20 9.18 33.13
N LEU A 427 13.75 9.85 34.14
CA LEU A 427 13.73 9.35 35.51
C LEU A 427 12.27 9.08 35.96
N PRO A 428 11.99 7.96 36.65
CA PRO A 428 10.65 7.67 37.15
C PRO A 428 10.16 8.80 38.07
N GLY A 429 9.13 9.52 37.63
CA GLY A 429 8.40 10.50 38.44
C GLY A 429 7.12 9.88 39.02
N THR A 430 6.13 10.72 39.39
CA THR A 430 4.79 10.22 39.77
C THR A 430 4.06 9.54 38.62
N GLN A 431 4.42 9.88 37.38
CA GLN A 431 3.90 9.29 36.16
C GLN A 431 5.06 8.97 35.21
N THR A 432 5.41 7.70 35.11
CA THR A 432 6.43 7.19 34.17
C THR A 432 5.89 7.28 32.72
N PRO A 433 6.73 7.64 31.72
CA PRO A 433 6.34 7.59 30.31
C PRO A 433 6.06 6.16 29.81
N SER A 434 5.22 6.04 28.79
CA SER A 434 4.97 4.80 28.05
C SER A 434 5.89 4.69 26.83
N GLY A 435 6.29 5.84 26.26
CA GLY A 435 7.18 5.92 25.13
C GLY A 435 7.68 7.34 24.88
N TYR A 436 8.44 7.48 23.79
CA TYR A 436 8.97 8.76 23.32
C TYR A 436 8.67 8.95 21.84
N LEU A 437 8.26 10.16 21.47
CA LEU A 437 8.17 10.62 20.10
C LEU A 437 9.46 11.37 19.76
N ILE A 438 10.25 10.82 18.85
CA ILE A 438 11.48 11.43 18.35
C ILE A 438 11.15 12.07 17.00
N VAL A 439 11.39 13.37 16.86
CA VAL A 439 11.16 14.11 15.62
C VAL A 439 12.46 14.66 15.06
N ALA A 440 12.57 14.72 13.74
CA ALA A 440 13.73 15.25 13.04
C ALA A 440 13.31 16.21 11.90
N ASN A 441 14.12 17.23 11.63
CA ASN A 441 14.01 18.05 10.42
C ASN A 441 15.38 18.62 10.01
N ASN A 442 15.47 19.28 8.85
CA ASN A 442 16.70 19.91 8.35
C ASN A 442 16.71 21.44 8.45
N ASN A 443 15.72 22.04 9.13
CA ASN A 443 15.52 23.49 9.18
C ASN A 443 15.40 24.06 10.60
N ASN A 444 15.44 23.21 11.63
CA ASN A 444 15.28 23.54 13.05
C ASN A 444 13.93 24.19 13.43
N SER A 445 12.89 23.98 12.63
CA SER A 445 11.54 24.51 12.88
C SER A 445 10.60 23.38 13.28
N PHE A 446 10.27 23.29 14.57
CA PHE A 446 9.39 22.27 15.12
C PHE A 446 8.08 22.88 15.62
N LEU A 447 6.98 22.15 15.41
CA LEU A 447 5.73 22.32 16.13
C LEU A 447 5.68 21.26 17.23
N ASP A 448 5.25 21.65 18.43
CA ASP A 448 5.07 20.69 19.52
C ASP A 448 3.89 19.75 19.20
N PRO A 449 4.00 18.45 19.54
CA PRO A 449 2.94 17.48 19.32
C PRO A 449 1.69 17.86 20.12
N SER A 450 0.52 17.65 19.54
CA SER A 450 -0.76 17.95 20.16
C SER A 450 -1.34 16.71 20.84
N ASP A 451 -1.86 16.86 22.05
CA ASP A 451 -2.53 15.79 22.75
C ASP A 451 -3.73 15.23 21.96
N GLY A 452 -3.98 13.93 22.12
CA GLY A 452 -5.01 13.20 21.40
C GLY A 452 -4.73 13.02 19.89
N THR A 453 -3.59 13.48 19.39
CA THR A 453 -3.17 13.30 17.99
C THR A 453 -2.00 12.35 17.92
N THR A 454 -2.17 11.20 17.25
CA THR A 454 -1.06 10.27 17.04
C THR A 454 -0.18 10.75 15.89
N TYR A 455 1.13 10.79 16.11
CA TYR A 455 2.13 11.04 15.08
C TYR A 455 2.64 9.69 14.59
N ASN A 456 2.29 9.32 13.36
CA ASN A 456 2.71 8.04 12.77
C ASN A 456 4.22 8.04 12.51
N ASP A 457 4.82 6.85 12.54
CA ASP A 457 6.22 6.67 12.20
C ASP A 457 6.45 7.05 10.74
N ASP A 458 7.16 8.16 10.55
CA ASP A 458 7.78 8.56 9.30
C ASP A 458 9.28 8.34 9.41
N LEU A 459 9.72 7.22 8.82
CA LEU A 459 11.08 6.71 8.98
C LEU A 459 12.09 7.37 8.02
N ASN A 460 11.66 8.30 7.17
CA ASN A 460 12.54 8.98 6.22
C ASN A 460 12.26 10.49 6.17
N LEU A 461 13.27 11.32 5.88
CA LEU A 461 13.13 12.78 5.80
C LEU A 461 12.86 13.28 4.38
N ALA A 462 12.11 12.53 3.56
CA ALA A 462 11.89 12.90 2.16
C ALA A 462 11.15 14.24 1.99
N ASP A 463 10.27 14.58 2.92
CA ASP A 463 9.53 15.85 2.94
C ASP A 463 10.16 16.93 3.85
N GLY A 464 11.33 16.64 4.43
CA GLY A 464 12.03 17.53 5.35
C GLY A 464 11.65 17.36 6.83
N TYR A 465 10.78 16.41 7.15
CA TYR A 465 10.38 16.03 8.51
C TYR A 465 10.47 14.51 8.69
N ALA A 466 10.68 14.03 9.91
CA ALA A 466 10.51 12.63 10.27
C ALA A 466 10.02 12.54 11.72
N ALA A 467 9.33 11.46 12.03
CA ALA A 467 8.82 11.17 13.36
C ALA A 467 8.92 9.67 13.62
N VAL A 468 9.33 9.27 14.81
CA VAL A 468 9.31 7.87 15.23
C VAL A 468 8.91 7.75 16.68
N ASN A 469 8.10 6.74 16.97
CA ASN A 469 7.71 6.38 18.32
C ASN A 469 8.59 5.23 18.81
N VAL A 470 9.17 5.37 20.00
CA VAL A 470 9.95 4.33 20.66
C VAL A 470 9.38 4.05 22.04
N ASN A 471 9.44 2.79 22.49
CA ASN A 471 8.92 2.41 23.79
C ASN A 471 9.87 2.83 24.93
N TYR A 472 9.31 3.16 26.09
CA TYR A 472 10.07 3.35 27.33
C TYR A 472 10.77 2.04 27.74
N ASN A 473 12.02 2.09 28.21
CA ASN A 473 12.90 0.93 28.43
C ASN A 473 13.23 0.09 27.17
N SER A 474 13.06 0.62 25.96
CA SER A 474 13.76 0.09 24.78
C SER A 474 15.23 0.53 24.81
N PRO A 475 16.14 0.05 23.94
CA PRO A 475 17.50 0.62 23.90
C PRO A 475 17.41 2.14 23.81
N ASP A 476 18.19 2.85 24.64
CA ASP A 476 18.26 4.32 24.70
C ASP A 476 18.95 4.93 23.45
N THR A 477 18.59 4.43 22.28
CA THR A 477 19.15 4.80 20.99
C THR A 477 18.17 4.60 19.86
N TYR A 478 18.23 5.47 18.85
CA TYR A 478 17.51 5.33 17.60
C TYR A 478 18.35 5.85 16.44
N THR A 479 18.33 5.17 15.29
CA THR A 479 19.09 5.57 14.10
C THR A 479 18.14 5.97 12.99
N PHE A 480 18.16 7.25 12.62
CA PHE A 480 17.55 7.74 11.39
C PHE A 480 18.40 7.31 10.20
N ASN A 481 17.81 6.64 9.22
CA ASN A 481 18.47 6.17 8.00
C ASN A 481 17.90 6.90 6.77
N GLY A 482 18.57 6.79 5.62
CA GLY A 482 18.13 7.42 4.37
C GLY A 482 18.27 8.95 4.36
N LEU A 483 19.12 9.50 5.22
CA LEU A 483 19.40 10.93 5.28
C LEU A 483 20.21 11.39 4.06
N PHE A 484 20.02 12.64 3.65
CA PHE A 484 20.87 13.26 2.63
C PHE A 484 22.26 13.48 3.20
N SER A 485 23.29 13.21 2.40
CA SER A 485 24.68 13.47 2.79
C SER A 485 24.99 14.96 2.91
N ASN A 486 25.99 15.31 3.72
CA ASN A 486 26.42 16.69 3.93
C ASN A 486 25.28 17.65 4.35
N THR A 487 24.30 17.13 5.10
CA THR A 487 23.11 17.86 5.51
C THR A 487 23.00 17.87 7.02
N ASN A 488 22.76 19.05 7.60
CA ASN A 488 22.56 19.18 9.04
C ASN A 488 21.10 18.88 9.41
N TYR A 489 20.92 18.00 10.38
CA TYR A 489 19.61 17.59 10.90
C TYR A 489 19.50 17.94 12.38
N TYR A 490 18.32 18.41 12.77
CA TYR A 490 17.94 18.74 14.14
C TYR A 490 16.97 17.70 14.67
N PHE A 491 17.05 17.40 15.96
CA PHE A 491 16.26 16.35 16.59
C PHE A 491 15.65 16.84 17.92
N ARG A 492 14.42 16.39 18.21
CA ARG A 492 13.76 16.56 19.52
C ARG A 492 13.14 15.25 20.00
N ILE A 493 13.04 15.06 21.32
CA ILE A 493 12.40 13.89 21.92
C ILE A 493 11.32 14.36 22.92
N TYR A 494 10.08 13.89 22.73
CA TYR A 494 8.93 14.17 23.59
C TYR A 494 8.51 12.90 24.34
N SER A 495 8.45 12.94 25.67
CA SER A 495 7.85 11.84 26.45
C SER A 495 6.34 11.82 26.27
N TYR A 496 5.73 10.64 26.15
CA TYR A 496 4.27 10.51 26.12
C TYR A 496 3.72 9.31 26.91
N ASN A 497 2.43 9.37 27.22
CA ASN A 497 1.62 8.27 27.73
C ASN A 497 0.37 8.06 26.87
N GLY A 498 -0.20 6.86 26.91
CA GLY A 498 -1.39 6.53 26.12
C GLY A 498 -1.10 6.26 24.65
N SER A 499 -2.15 6.13 23.85
CA SER A 499 -2.09 5.85 22.42
C SER A 499 -3.36 6.33 21.72
N GLY A 500 -3.32 6.44 20.39
CA GLY A 500 -4.48 6.87 19.61
C GLY A 500 -4.97 8.26 20.02
N THR A 501 -6.29 8.40 20.21
CA THR A 501 -6.90 9.64 20.68
C THR A 501 -6.69 9.91 22.17
N LEU A 502 -6.05 8.99 22.90
CA LEU A 502 -5.79 9.10 24.35
C LEU A 502 -4.34 9.49 24.64
N ILE A 503 -3.52 9.70 23.61
CA ILE A 503 -2.10 10.03 23.78
C ILE A 503 -1.93 11.41 24.41
N ASN A 504 -1.02 11.53 25.38
CA ASN A 504 -0.72 12.78 26.08
C ASN A 504 0.80 13.01 26.08
N TYR A 505 1.23 14.10 25.47
CA TYR A 505 2.64 14.46 25.27
C TYR A 505 3.08 15.49 26.31
N LYS A 506 4.25 15.25 26.89
CA LYS A 506 4.91 16.30 27.67
C LYS A 506 5.45 17.37 26.73
N THR A 507 4.87 18.56 26.76
CA THR A 507 5.25 19.70 25.88
C THR A 507 5.72 20.94 26.65
N ASP A 508 5.67 20.89 27.99
CA ASP A 508 6.20 21.94 28.85
C ASP A 508 7.69 21.73 29.19
N ALA A 509 8.27 22.70 29.91
CA ALA A 509 9.70 22.76 30.23
C ALA A 509 10.62 22.75 28.99
N THR A 510 11.93 22.57 29.20
CA THR A 510 12.89 22.54 28.10
C THR A 510 12.85 21.19 27.40
N ILE A 511 12.40 21.17 26.14
CA ILE A 511 12.36 19.95 25.31
C ILE A 511 13.80 19.48 24.96
N PRO A 512 14.16 18.20 25.23
CA PRO A 512 15.45 17.64 24.85
C PRO A 512 15.70 17.74 23.34
N ASN A 513 16.88 18.23 22.95
CA ASN A 513 17.24 18.43 21.55
C ASN A 513 18.74 18.26 21.27
N THR A 514 19.09 17.90 20.03
CA THR A 514 20.47 17.82 19.50
C THR A 514 20.46 18.08 17.98
N ASN A 515 21.63 18.20 17.35
CA ASN A 515 21.76 18.23 15.89
C ASN A 515 23.02 17.49 15.43
N ALA A 516 23.03 16.99 14.18
CA ALA A 516 24.16 16.32 13.56
C ALA A 516 24.20 16.58 12.04
N THR A 517 25.41 16.74 11.49
CA THR A 517 25.63 16.83 10.04
C THR A 517 26.09 15.48 9.50
N THR A 518 25.34 14.92 8.54
CA THR A 518 25.73 13.68 7.85
C THR A 518 27.03 13.88 7.07
N SER A 519 27.86 12.84 7.02
CA SER A 519 29.12 12.87 6.26
C SER A 519 28.85 13.06 4.76
N GLY A 520 29.78 13.66 4.01
CA GLY A 520 29.66 13.78 2.55
C GLY A 520 29.63 12.41 1.88
N ALA A 521 28.76 12.23 0.89
CA ALA A 521 28.70 10.99 0.12
C ALA A 521 30.07 10.73 -0.52
N LEU A 522 30.64 9.54 -0.28
CA LEU A 522 31.70 9.03 -1.13
C LEU A 522 31.10 8.95 -2.53
N ASN A 523 31.73 9.59 -3.51
CA ASN A 523 31.31 9.50 -4.90
C ASN A 523 31.31 8.00 -5.28
N ASN A 524 30.14 7.43 -5.56
CA ASN A 524 30.00 6.06 -6.05
C ASN A 524 30.45 6.03 -7.52
N TYR A 525 31.75 6.10 -7.73
CA TYR A 525 32.34 5.79 -9.02
C TYR A 525 32.25 4.29 -9.25
N SER A 526 31.70 3.83 -10.38
CA SER A 526 32.00 2.47 -10.83
C SER A 526 33.45 2.49 -11.29
N SER A 527 34.42 1.99 -10.52
CA SER A 527 35.83 2.11 -10.88
C SER A 527 36.13 1.38 -12.19
N VAL A 528 36.64 2.11 -13.19
CA VAL A 528 37.19 1.52 -14.42
C VAL A 528 38.44 0.72 -14.09
N LEU A 529 39.24 1.21 -13.13
CA LEU A 529 40.32 0.48 -12.48
C LEU A 529 40.40 0.93 -11.01
N LEU A 530 40.41 -0.01 -10.07
CA LEU A 530 40.77 0.25 -8.68
C LEU A 530 41.73 -0.84 -8.22
N ASP A 531 42.96 -0.45 -7.89
CA ASP A 531 43.93 -1.35 -7.28
C ASP A 531 44.56 -0.69 -6.04
N ASN A 532 44.17 -1.20 -4.88
CA ASN A 532 44.60 -0.74 -3.56
C ASN A 532 45.86 -1.46 -3.06
N PHE A 533 46.43 -2.38 -3.86
CA PHE A 533 47.64 -3.14 -3.50
C PHE A 533 47.62 -3.80 -2.11
N ASN A 534 46.44 -4.01 -1.51
CA ASN A 534 46.22 -4.65 -0.22
C ASN A 534 46.46 -6.16 -0.31
N ARG A 535 47.71 -6.52 -0.55
CA ARG A 535 48.18 -7.89 -0.75
C ARG A 535 49.49 -8.11 0.00
N ILE A 536 49.82 -9.38 0.22
CA ILE A 536 50.97 -9.80 1.02
C ILE A 536 52.27 -9.21 0.45
N ASN A 537 53.21 -8.86 1.34
CA ASN A 537 54.52 -8.37 0.96
C ASN A 537 55.21 -9.30 -0.05
N SER A 538 55.75 -8.74 -1.13
CA SER A 538 56.31 -9.49 -2.26
C SER A 538 57.39 -8.68 -2.98
N ASN A 539 58.33 -9.37 -3.63
CA ASN A 539 59.36 -8.76 -4.49
C ASN A 539 58.91 -8.59 -5.95
N SER A 540 57.61 -8.75 -6.21
CA SER A 540 56.94 -8.49 -7.48
C SER A 540 55.50 -8.13 -7.20
N LEU A 541 54.89 -7.31 -8.06
CA LEU A 541 53.50 -6.91 -8.01
C LEU A 541 52.54 -8.10 -8.26
N GLY A 542 53.02 -9.16 -8.92
CA GLY A 542 52.29 -10.42 -9.18
C GLY A 542 51.26 -10.35 -10.31
N ASN A 543 51.05 -11.50 -10.99
CA ASN A 543 50.09 -11.68 -12.11
C ASN A 543 48.82 -12.46 -11.69
N THR A 544 48.31 -12.27 -10.47
CA THR A 544 47.22 -13.15 -9.98
C THR A 544 45.91 -12.96 -10.74
N LEU A 545 45.45 -14.07 -11.34
CA LEU A 545 44.21 -14.31 -12.07
C LEU A 545 42.95 -14.20 -11.19
N SER A 546 42.71 -13.03 -10.57
CA SER A 546 41.38 -12.72 -10.03
C SER A 546 40.59 -11.99 -11.13
N PRO A 547 39.32 -12.34 -11.41
CA PRO A 547 38.58 -11.85 -12.58
C PRO A 547 38.38 -10.32 -12.65
N ASN A 548 38.79 -9.57 -11.61
CA ASN A 548 38.66 -8.12 -11.51
C ASN A 548 39.98 -7.36 -11.23
N ILE A 549 41.15 -8.02 -11.28
CA ILE A 549 42.46 -7.36 -11.05
C ILE A 549 43.32 -7.52 -12.31
N MET A 550 43.65 -6.40 -12.97
CA MET A 550 44.50 -6.39 -14.16
C MET A 550 45.96 -6.73 -13.81
N PRO A 551 46.69 -7.43 -14.69
CA PRO A 551 48.10 -7.72 -14.46
C PRO A 551 48.93 -6.44 -14.54
N TRP A 552 49.69 -6.17 -13.48
CA TRP A 552 50.70 -5.11 -13.47
C TRP A 552 52.01 -5.63 -14.05
N HIS A 553 52.64 -4.82 -14.89
CA HIS A 553 53.92 -5.09 -15.49
C HIS A 553 55.01 -4.23 -14.85
N GLU A 554 56.20 -4.80 -14.72
CA GLU A 554 57.34 -4.18 -14.03
C GLU A 554 58.51 -4.05 -15.00
N THR A 555 59.22 -2.93 -14.98
CA THR A 555 60.48 -2.73 -15.69
C THR A 555 61.48 -2.09 -14.74
N GLU A 556 62.54 -2.82 -14.41
CA GLU A 556 63.58 -2.40 -13.48
C GLU A 556 64.93 -2.39 -14.20
N THR A 557 65.60 -1.24 -14.25
CA THR A 557 66.82 -1.12 -15.06
C THR A 557 68.08 -1.70 -14.38
N VAL A 558 68.01 -2.06 -13.10
CA VAL A 558 69.19 -2.38 -12.29
C VAL A 558 69.11 -3.70 -11.50
N ASN A 559 68.02 -3.95 -10.77
CA ASN A 559 67.83 -5.15 -9.96
C ASN A 559 66.35 -5.58 -10.00
N SER A 560 66.10 -6.88 -10.12
CA SER A 560 64.76 -7.47 -10.29
C SER A 560 63.90 -7.49 -9.02
N THR A 561 64.21 -6.64 -8.03
CA THR A 561 63.57 -6.58 -6.70
C THR A 561 63.51 -5.15 -6.16
N SER A 562 63.64 -4.15 -7.03
CA SER A 562 63.64 -2.73 -6.68
C SER A 562 62.20 -2.21 -6.49
N ILE A 563 61.22 -2.80 -7.18
CA ILE A 563 59.78 -2.66 -6.96
C ILE A 563 59.34 -3.78 -6.03
N THR A 564 58.70 -3.42 -4.93
CA THR A 564 58.21 -4.38 -3.94
C THR A 564 56.81 -4.00 -3.49
N LEU A 565 56.06 -5.00 -3.03
CA LEU A 565 54.87 -4.80 -2.22
C LEU A 565 55.28 -4.84 -0.75
N SER A 566 55.02 -3.75 -0.04
CA SER A 566 55.43 -3.59 1.34
C SER A 566 54.36 -2.84 2.13
N SER A 567 53.81 -3.50 3.15
CA SER A 567 52.74 -2.95 3.99
C SER A 567 51.56 -2.45 3.17
N ASN A 568 51.08 -3.31 2.26
CA ASN A 568 49.95 -3.08 1.34
C ASN A 568 50.18 -1.98 0.28
N LYS A 569 51.43 -1.61 -0.01
CA LYS A 569 51.77 -0.50 -0.93
C LYS A 569 52.80 -0.91 -1.95
N ILE A 570 52.82 -0.25 -3.11
CA ILE A 570 54.00 -0.29 -3.97
C ILE A 570 55.09 0.55 -3.30
N LYS A 571 56.26 -0.04 -3.09
CA LYS A 571 57.47 0.65 -2.66
C LYS A 571 58.60 0.36 -3.63
N SER A 572 59.10 1.41 -4.28
CA SER A 572 60.30 1.36 -5.12
C SER A 572 61.50 1.88 -4.32
N ALA A 573 62.53 1.06 -4.15
CA ALA A 573 63.75 1.39 -3.43
C ALA A 573 64.95 0.60 -3.99
N SER A 574 66.07 1.28 -4.24
CA SER A 574 67.28 0.64 -4.79
C SER A 574 68.54 1.42 -4.41
N THR A 575 69.66 0.70 -4.37
CA THR A 575 70.99 1.24 -4.07
C THR A 575 71.79 1.57 -5.33
N THR A 576 71.28 1.27 -6.53
CA THR A 576 72.00 1.39 -7.81
C THR A 576 71.26 2.33 -8.75
N ALA A 577 71.86 3.42 -9.25
CA ALA A 577 71.16 4.41 -10.08
C ALA A 577 70.38 3.77 -11.25
N GLY A 578 69.09 4.10 -11.37
CA GLY A 578 68.20 3.43 -12.29
C GLY A 578 66.82 4.06 -12.39
N ARG A 579 65.91 3.31 -13.02
CA ARG A 579 64.49 3.61 -13.17
C ARG A 579 63.67 2.36 -12.93
N GLU A 580 62.59 2.53 -12.19
CA GLU A 580 61.60 1.49 -11.88
C GLU A 580 60.25 1.95 -12.39
N PHE A 581 59.65 1.18 -13.30
CA PHE A 581 58.36 1.48 -13.90
C PHE A 581 57.38 0.34 -13.65
N ALA A 582 56.27 0.65 -12.99
CA ALA A 582 55.13 -0.24 -12.79
C ALA A 582 53.95 0.26 -13.62
N PHE A 583 53.34 -0.58 -14.45
CA PHE A 583 52.30 -0.14 -15.37
C PHE A 583 51.24 -1.18 -15.70
N VAL A 584 50.09 -0.69 -16.18
CA VAL A 584 48.98 -1.47 -16.74
C VAL A 584 48.71 -1.01 -18.17
N ASN A 585 48.30 -1.94 -19.02
CA ASN A 585 47.72 -1.63 -20.32
C ASN A 585 46.21 -1.36 -20.17
N ALA A 586 45.85 -0.08 -20.05
CA ALA A 586 44.49 0.42 -19.94
C ALA A 586 43.63 0.17 -21.18
N GLY A 587 44.22 -0.21 -22.33
CA GLY A 587 43.46 -0.63 -23.52
C GLY A 587 42.67 -1.93 -23.34
N ASN A 588 42.98 -2.70 -22.29
CA ASN A 588 42.20 -3.88 -21.90
C ASN A 588 41.06 -3.54 -20.91
N LEU A 589 40.97 -2.31 -20.40
CA LEU A 589 39.92 -1.91 -19.47
C LEU A 589 38.62 -1.68 -20.23
N ASN A 590 37.55 -2.38 -19.81
CA ASN A 590 36.22 -2.17 -20.36
C ASN A 590 35.81 -0.71 -20.18
N ASN A 591 35.27 -0.09 -21.24
CA ASN A 591 34.75 1.28 -21.23
C ASN A 591 35.77 2.39 -20.91
N TYR A 592 37.08 2.14 -21.08
CA TYR A 592 38.11 3.19 -20.96
C TYR A 592 38.57 3.69 -22.34
N PRO A 593 38.44 4.99 -22.66
CA PRO A 593 38.89 5.53 -23.94
C PRO A 593 40.41 5.75 -23.93
N VAL A 594 41.16 4.92 -24.66
CA VAL A 594 42.63 5.09 -24.82
C VAL A 594 43.01 6.31 -25.66
N GLN A 595 42.09 6.86 -26.45
CA GLN A 595 42.19 8.20 -27.02
C GLN A 595 41.33 9.12 -26.18
N PHE A 596 41.96 9.93 -25.33
CA PHE A 596 41.24 10.73 -24.32
C PHE A 596 40.20 11.68 -24.93
N SER A 597 40.47 12.19 -26.13
CA SER A 597 39.54 13.05 -26.90
C SER A 597 38.26 12.34 -27.37
N ASN A 598 38.22 11.00 -27.39
CA ASN A 598 37.02 10.24 -27.75
C ASN A 598 36.09 9.97 -26.55
N SER A 599 36.48 10.39 -25.34
CA SER A 599 35.62 10.24 -24.17
C SER A 599 34.35 11.08 -24.31
N SER A 600 33.19 10.50 -23.96
CA SER A 600 31.91 11.21 -23.90
C SER A 600 31.70 11.95 -22.58
N SER A 601 32.55 11.70 -21.58
CA SER A 601 32.51 12.28 -20.23
C SER A 601 33.91 12.68 -19.76
N GLU A 602 34.00 13.31 -18.59
CA GLU A 602 35.28 13.65 -17.98
C GLU A 602 36.07 12.39 -17.61
N LEU A 603 37.38 12.42 -17.88
CA LEU A 603 38.30 11.37 -17.47
C LEU A 603 38.97 11.76 -16.17
N VAL A 604 39.08 10.81 -15.25
CA VAL A 604 39.65 11.04 -13.93
C VAL A 604 40.73 10.00 -13.64
N TRP A 605 41.82 10.46 -13.03
CA TRP A 605 42.92 9.62 -12.58
C TRP A 605 43.31 10.04 -11.17
N ALA A 606 43.43 9.08 -10.26
CA ALA A 606 43.82 9.36 -8.89
C ALA A 606 44.82 8.32 -8.34
N VAL A 607 45.71 8.80 -7.46
CA VAL A 607 46.72 7.97 -6.80
C VAL A 607 47.15 8.58 -5.46
N ASN A 608 47.49 7.72 -4.51
CA ASN A 608 48.24 8.10 -3.32
C ASN A 608 49.73 7.96 -3.60
N LEU A 609 50.52 9.03 -3.46
CA LEU A 609 51.96 8.98 -3.75
C LEU A 609 52.82 9.71 -2.70
N LYS A 610 54.06 9.23 -2.54
CA LYS A 610 55.04 9.86 -1.65
C LYS A 610 56.47 9.64 -2.15
N SER A 611 57.24 10.72 -2.15
CA SER A 611 58.71 10.69 -2.23
C SER A 611 59.31 10.70 -0.81
N SER A 612 60.41 9.96 -0.60
CA SER A 612 61.22 10.10 0.62
C SER A 612 61.98 11.44 0.66
N ARG A 613 62.31 11.99 -0.50
CA ARG A 613 63.05 13.24 -0.67
C ARG A 613 62.11 14.43 -0.71
N SER A 614 62.53 15.54 -0.09
CA SER A 614 61.82 16.82 -0.16
C SER A 614 61.91 17.45 -1.54
N ASP A 615 63.11 17.42 -2.14
CA ASP A 615 63.41 18.14 -3.38
C ASP A 615 64.07 17.16 -4.39
N PRO A 616 63.27 16.32 -5.07
CA PRO A 616 63.77 15.41 -6.09
C PRO A 616 64.26 16.17 -7.35
N SER A 617 65.53 15.99 -7.75
CA SER A 617 66.15 16.74 -8.86
C SER A 617 65.68 16.40 -10.30
N GLY A 618 64.68 15.53 -10.44
CA GLY A 618 64.01 15.16 -11.68
C GLY A 618 64.51 13.89 -12.37
N PHE A 619 64.42 13.86 -13.70
CA PHE A 619 64.46 12.63 -14.51
C PHE A 619 65.72 12.44 -15.34
N ASP A 620 66.70 13.36 -15.24
CA ASP A 620 68.02 13.13 -15.85
C ASP A 620 68.74 11.95 -15.19
N ASN A 621 69.77 11.44 -15.87
CA ASN A 621 70.56 10.34 -15.32
C ASN A 621 71.19 10.76 -13.99
N SER A 622 71.09 9.90 -12.98
CA SER A 622 71.58 10.19 -11.62
C SER A 622 70.86 11.35 -10.92
N ASN A 623 69.60 11.62 -11.28
CA ASN A 623 68.69 12.46 -10.49
C ASN A 623 67.60 11.63 -9.82
N TYR A 624 66.82 12.26 -8.94
CA TYR A 624 65.65 11.63 -8.29
C TYR A 624 64.37 12.24 -8.81
N GLY A 625 63.42 11.42 -9.25
CA GLY A 625 62.12 11.90 -9.74
C GLY A 625 61.03 10.86 -9.55
N ILE A 626 59.81 11.30 -9.38
CA ILE A 626 58.64 10.42 -9.25
C ILE A 626 57.55 10.88 -10.22
N ALA A 627 56.95 9.94 -10.96
CA ALA A 627 55.88 10.24 -11.89
C ALA A 627 54.70 9.28 -11.74
N TYR A 628 53.50 9.84 -11.84
CA TYR A 628 52.24 9.15 -12.04
C TYR A 628 51.79 9.36 -13.49
N ILE A 629 51.88 8.33 -14.31
CA ILE A 629 51.61 8.35 -15.74
C ILE A 629 50.11 8.14 -15.96
N LEU A 630 49.44 9.14 -16.54
CA LEU A 630 47.99 9.08 -16.84
C LEU A 630 47.71 8.28 -18.12
N GLY A 631 48.64 8.33 -19.07
CA GLY A 631 48.59 7.59 -20.32
C GLY A 631 49.80 7.88 -21.19
N LYS A 632 50.32 6.86 -21.88
CA LYS A 632 51.41 7.00 -22.86
C LYS A 632 51.33 6.00 -24.00
N THR A 633 52.01 6.29 -25.12
CA THR A 633 51.90 5.53 -26.38
C THR A 633 52.71 4.22 -26.47
N ASP A 634 53.60 3.95 -25.52
CA ASP A 634 54.56 2.82 -25.58
C ASP A 634 54.66 2.18 -24.17
N SER A 635 54.99 0.90 -24.02
CA SER A 635 55.21 0.27 -22.71
C SER A 635 56.60 0.57 -22.12
N ASN A 636 57.57 0.99 -22.94
CA ASN A 636 58.93 1.30 -22.47
C ASN A 636 59.01 2.73 -21.91
N VAL A 637 59.52 2.89 -20.69
CA VAL A 637 59.58 4.20 -20.00
C VAL A 637 60.47 5.24 -20.69
N THR A 638 61.45 4.79 -21.48
CA THR A 638 62.42 5.66 -22.18
C THR A 638 61.96 6.14 -23.55
N THR A 639 60.77 5.70 -24.00
CA THR A 639 60.19 6.03 -25.30
C THR A 639 58.69 6.39 -25.17
N GLY A 640 58.09 6.86 -26.26
CA GLY A 640 56.67 7.21 -26.33
C GLY A 640 56.32 8.60 -25.77
N ASN A 641 55.10 9.05 -26.07
CA ASN A 641 54.60 10.35 -25.68
C ASN A 641 53.41 10.20 -24.74
N GLY A 642 53.10 11.22 -23.93
CA GLY A 642 51.95 11.14 -23.03
C GLY A 642 51.86 12.24 -22.00
N TYR A 643 51.09 11.95 -20.94
CA TYR A 643 50.81 12.85 -19.83
C TYR A 643 51.15 12.18 -18.50
N ALA A 644 51.72 12.94 -17.58
CA ALA A 644 52.03 12.48 -16.23
C ALA A 644 51.94 13.61 -15.21
N VAL A 645 51.56 13.27 -13.98
CA VAL A 645 51.87 14.12 -12.82
C VAL A 645 53.29 13.79 -12.39
N VAL A 646 54.15 14.79 -12.32
CA VAL A 646 55.58 14.64 -12.00
C VAL A 646 55.95 15.48 -10.79
N LEU A 647 56.84 14.92 -9.98
CA LEU A 647 57.52 15.62 -8.90
C LEU A 647 59.03 15.45 -9.11
N GLY A 648 59.68 16.59 -9.35
CA GLY A 648 61.11 16.74 -9.50
C GLY A 648 61.56 17.47 -10.78
N GLN A 649 62.49 18.40 -10.63
CA GLN A 649 63.07 19.26 -11.66
C GLN A 649 64.42 19.84 -11.22
N SER A 650 65.13 20.54 -12.11
CA SER A 650 66.35 21.27 -11.73
C SER A 650 66.00 22.47 -10.83
N GLY A 651 66.51 22.51 -9.60
CA GLY A 651 66.27 23.62 -8.66
C GLY A 651 66.25 23.16 -7.21
N SER A 652 65.80 24.03 -6.30
CA SER A 652 65.60 23.74 -4.87
C SER A 652 64.13 23.79 -4.44
N ALA A 653 63.19 23.89 -5.39
CA ALA A 653 61.76 23.84 -5.14
C ALA A 653 61.13 22.96 -6.22
N ASP A 654 60.55 21.85 -5.79
CA ASP A 654 60.04 20.81 -6.67
C ASP A 654 58.52 20.74 -6.54
N ALA A 655 57.85 21.57 -7.35
CA ALA A 655 56.40 21.56 -7.40
C ALA A 655 55.87 20.22 -7.96
N VAL A 656 54.71 19.80 -7.47
CA VAL A 656 53.90 18.79 -8.15
C VAL A 656 53.33 19.41 -9.42
N ARG A 657 53.55 18.78 -10.58
CA ARG A 657 53.18 19.36 -11.88
C ARG A 657 52.44 18.34 -12.73
N LEU A 658 51.35 18.75 -13.38
CA LEU A 658 50.84 18.03 -14.53
C LEU A 658 51.66 18.45 -15.76
N ALA A 659 52.29 17.49 -16.43
CA ALA A 659 53.14 17.74 -17.58
C ALA A 659 52.82 16.77 -18.73
N ARG A 660 52.97 17.25 -19.96
CA ARG A 660 53.12 16.37 -21.13
C ARG A 660 54.59 16.08 -21.36
N PHE A 661 54.90 14.92 -21.93
CA PHE A 661 56.26 14.55 -22.28
C PHE A 661 56.36 13.96 -23.69
N THR A 662 57.52 14.17 -24.31
CA THR A 662 57.84 13.69 -25.66
C THR A 662 59.02 12.74 -25.64
N GLY A 663 58.83 11.53 -26.17
CA GLY A 663 59.89 10.54 -26.35
C GLY A 663 60.43 9.93 -25.04
N GLY A 664 59.60 9.76 -24.01
CA GLY A 664 59.93 9.06 -22.76
C GLY A 664 60.18 9.95 -21.53
N LEU A 665 60.23 9.33 -20.35
CA LEU A 665 60.41 9.98 -19.04
C LEU A 665 61.83 9.77 -18.49
N ASN A 666 62.85 10.19 -19.25
CA ASN A 666 64.26 9.91 -18.92
C ASN A 666 65.20 11.13 -19.02
N ALA A 667 64.64 12.33 -19.14
CA ALA A 667 65.37 13.59 -19.07
C ALA A 667 64.41 14.72 -18.71
N ASN A 668 64.88 15.70 -17.92
CA ASN A 668 64.09 16.85 -17.51
C ASN A 668 63.63 17.71 -18.70
N SER A 669 64.47 17.79 -19.75
CA SER A 669 64.19 18.55 -20.97
C SER A 669 63.02 18.01 -21.82
N LYS A 670 62.52 16.81 -21.52
CA LYS A 670 61.41 16.19 -22.26
C LYS A 670 60.02 16.57 -21.75
N PHE A 671 59.94 17.25 -20.61
CA PHE A 671 58.67 17.65 -20.00
C PHE A 671 58.28 19.07 -20.39
N THR A 672 57.01 19.27 -20.72
CA THR A 672 56.37 20.59 -20.82
C THR A 672 55.28 20.67 -19.75
N ASN A 673 55.41 21.63 -18.83
CA ASN A 673 54.42 21.84 -17.78
C ASN A 673 53.09 22.32 -18.38
N ILE A 674 51.99 21.71 -17.93
CA ILE A 674 50.62 22.11 -18.26
C ILE A 674 50.04 22.86 -17.06
N ILE A 675 50.14 22.26 -15.87
CA ILE A 675 49.75 22.87 -14.58
C ILE A 675 50.93 22.72 -13.63
N SER A 676 51.30 23.80 -12.94
CA SER A 676 52.32 23.77 -11.89
C SER A 676 51.65 24.04 -10.54
N GLY A 677 51.79 23.11 -9.59
CA GLY A 677 51.23 23.18 -8.25
C GLY A 677 52.18 23.80 -7.22
N GLY A 678 51.94 23.45 -5.95
CA GLY A 678 52.82 23.78 -4.83
C GLY A 678 53.96 22.78 -4.65
N ASP A 679 54.96 23.18 -3.86
CA ASP A 679 56.00 22.32 -3.32
C ASP A 679 55.55 21.77 -1.96
N TYR A 680 55.56 20.44 -1.83
CA TYR A 680 55.06 19.73 -0.66
C TYR A 680 56.15 18.98 0.10
N ALA A 681 57.42 19.22 -0.24
CA ALA A 681 58.56 18.50 0.31
C ALA A 681 58.32 16.98 0.28
N ASN A 682 58.52 16.29 1.40
CA ASN A 682 58.36 14.85 1.53
C ASN A 682 57.02 14.44 2.18
N GLN A 683 55.95 15.21 2.00
CA GLN A 683 54.62 14.84 2.53
C GLN A 683 54.01 13.63 1.80
N TYR A 684 53.01 13.02 2.43
CA TYR A 684 52.11 12.07 1.77
C TYR A 684 51.09 12.85 0.95
N LEU A 685 50.90 12.48 -0.32
CA LEU A 685 50.03 13.19 -1.24
C LEU A 685 48.90 12.28 -1.72
N SER A 686 47.70 12.81 -1.77
CA SER A 686 46.60 12.24 -2.56
C SER A 686 46.39 13.15 -3.77
N ILE A 687 46.52 12.59 -4.96
CA ILE A 687 46.49 13.34 -6.23
C ILE A 687 45.28 12.89 -7.05
N LYS A 688 44.57 13.87 -7.63
CA LYS A 688 43.51 13.64 -8.61
C LYS A 688 43.69 14.56 -9.82
N VAL A 689 43.59 14.00 -11.02
CA VAL A 689 43.58 14.73 -12.29
C VAL A 689 42.25 14.52 -12.97
N VAL A 690 41.67 15.59 -13.51
CA VAL A 690 40.43 15.55 -14.31
C VAL A 690 40.69 16.15 -15.68
N TYR A 691 40.26 15.47 -16.75
CA TYR A 691 40.28 15.97 -18.12
C TYR A 691 38.88 16.02 -18.71
N ASN A 692 38.49 17.20 -19.19
CA ASN A 692 37.23 17.43 -19.88
C ASN A 692 37.47 17.48 -21.41
N PRO A 693 36.96 16.49 -22.18
CA PRO A 693 37.21 16.38 -23.62
C PRO A 693 36.53 17.49 -24.44
N THR A 694 35.39 18.00 -23.99
CA THR A 694 34.60 19.03 -24.70
C THR A 694 35.34 20.36 -24.82
N GLY A 695 36.21 20.68 -23.86
CA GLY A 695 37.01 21.91 -23.85
C GLY A 695 38.53 21.70 -23.86
N ASN A 696 38.99 20.45 -23.90
CA ASN A 696 40.39 20.07 -23.65
C ASN A 696 40.96 20.65 -22.35
N VAL A 697 40.12 20.74 -21.30
CA VAL A 697 40.48 21.37 -20.02
C VAL A 697 40.97 20.31 -19.05
N TRP A 698 42.09 20.59 -18.40
CA TRP A 698 42.70 19.76 -17.36
C TRP A 698 42.60 20.47 -16.01
N HIS A 699 42.32 19.70 -14.96
CA HIS A 699 42.35 20.13 -13.58
C HIS A 699 43.27 19.22 -12.78
N LEU A 700 44.05 19.80 -11.87
CA LEU A 700 44.92 19.07 -10.96
C LEU A 700 44.53 19.39 -9.51
N TYR A 701 44.36 18.36 -8.71
CA TYR A 701 44.02 18.43 -7.29
C TYR A 701 45.06 17.70 -6.46
N VAL A 702 45.45 18.28 -5.32
CA VAL A 702 46.45 17.71 -4.41
C VAL A 702 46.08 18.04 -2.96
N ASP A 703 45.82 17.00 -2.16
CA ASP A 703 45.77 17.10 -0.70
C ASP A 703 47.09 16.54 -0.14
N SER A 704 47.58 17.09 0.98
CA SER A 704 48.86 16.68 1.57
C SER A 704 48.78 16.51 3.09
N SER A 705 49.63 15.63 3.64
CA SER A 705 49.72 15.37 5.08
C SER A 705 51.10 14.87 5.49
N SER A 706 51.53 15.21 6.71
CA SER A 706 52.78 14.70 7.30
C SER A 706 52.63 13.35 8.02
N ALA A 707 51.40 12.91 8.32
CA ALA A 707 51.13 11.73 9.16
C ALA A 707 50.79 10.45 8.36
N GLY A 708 50.35 10.57 7.11
CA GLY A 708 49.90 9.47 6.26
C GLY A 708 49.14 9.98 5.04
N PHE A 709 48.69 9.10 4.14
CA PHE A 709 47.92 9.51 2.96
C PHE A 709 46.63 10.25 3.39
N PRO A 710 46.40 11.48 2.90
CA PRO A 710 45.25 12.31 3.30
C PRO A 710 43.89 11.67 3.00
N GLN A 711 43.79 10.94 1.90
CA GLN A 711 42.58 10.27 1.45
C GLN A 711 42.78 8.76 1.39
N SER A 712 41.83 7.99 1.92
CA SER A 712 41.78 6.53 1.74
C SER A 712 41.37 6.11 0.33
N SER A 713 40.70 7.00 -0.41
CA SER A 713 40.52 6.90 -1.86
C SER A 713 40.95 8.24 -2.47
N PRO A 714 42.03 8.28 -3.27
CA PRO A 714 42.54 9.53 -3.82
C PRO A 714 41.58 10.19 -4.82
N ALA A 715 40.55 9.48 -5.31
CA ALA A 715 39.47 10.10 -6.10
C ALA A 715 38.66 11.15 -5.31
N ASN A 716 38.75 11.14 -3.98
CA ASN A 716 38.12 12.13 -3.10
C ASN A 716 38.98 13.38 -2.85
N THR A 717 40.18 13.49 -3.41
CA THR A 717 41.02 14.69 -3.26
C THR A 717 40.27 15.95 -3.72
N GLN A 718 40.22 16.97 -2.86
CA GLN A 718 39.35 18.15 -3.08
C GLN A 718 40.11 19.43 -3.40
N THR A 719 41.35 19.58 -2.94
CA THR A 719 42.09 20.84 -3.10
C THR A 719 42.59 21.01 -4.52
N GLN A 720 41.89 21.82 -5.32
CA GLN A 720 42.30 22.14 -6.70
C GLN A 720 43.50 23.10 -6.69
N ILE A 721 44.58 22.72 -7.37
CA ILE A 721 45.81 23.51 -7.43
C ILE A 721 46.02 24.20 -8.79
N GLY A 722 45.26 23.81 -9.82
CA GLY A 722 45.23 24.57 -11.07
C GLY A 722 44.34 24.00 -12.15
N THR A 723 44.22 24.77 -13.22
CA THR A 723 43.45 24.45 -14.43
C THR A 723 44.22 24.93 -15.65
N ALA A 724 44.25 24.16 -16.74
CA ALA A 724 44.83 24.59 -18.02
C ALA A 724 44.24 23.80 -19.19
N SER A 725 44.39 24.30 -20.42
CA SER A 725 43.97 23.57 -21.62
C SER A 725 45.18 22.98 -22.36
N ASP A 726 45.09 21.70 -22.73
CA ASP A 726 46.07 21.01 -23.57
C ASP A 726 45.40 19.87 -24.35
N ASN A 727 45.71 19.76 -25.64
CA ASN A 727 45.16 18.74 -26.53
C ASN A 727 46.23 18.02 -27.37
N PHE A 728 47.51 18.14 -26.99
CA PHE A 728 48.62 17.79 -27.87
C PHE A 728 48.72 16.29 -28.18
N TYR A 729 48.45 15.43 -27.18
CA TYR A 729 48.45 13.98 -27.32
C TYR A 729 47.08 13.33 -27.03
N THR A 730 46.03 14.10 -26.74
CA THR A 730 44.70 13.56 -26.36
C THR A 730 44.01 12.78 -27.48
N SER A 731 44.42 12.96 -28.74
CA SER A 731 43.97 12.17 -29.90
C SER A 731 44.88 10.97 -30.22
N SER A 732 46.02 10.85 -29.55
CA SER A 732 46.89 9.67 -29.66
C SER A 732 46.34 8.53 -28.82
N SER A 733 46.64 7.29 -29.21
CA SER A 733 46.36 6.12 -28.36
C SER A 733 47.36 6.08 -27.21
N LEU A 734 46.88 6.27 -25.98
CA LEU A 734 47.66 6.37 -24.74
C LEU A 734 47.33 5.22 -23.76
N PRO A 735 47.55 3.95 -24.15
CA PRO A 735 47.06 2.81 -23.37
C PRO A 735 47.87 2.51 -22.10
N TYR A 736 49.07 3.06 -21.92
CA TYR A 736 49.91 2.68 -20.78
C TYR A 736 49.84 3.69 -19.64
N PHE A 737 49.38 3.22 -18.49
CA PHE A 737 49.15 3.97 -17.26
C PHE A 737 49.99 3.37 -16.13
N GLY A 738 50.49 4.16 -15.18
CA GLY A 738 51.27 3.59 -14.07
C GLY A 738 52.12 4.58 -13.28
N ALA A 739 53.19 4.08 -12.69
CA ALA A 739 54.08 4.83 -11.80
C ALA A 739 55.56 4.59 -12.13
N LEU A 740 56.35 5.65 -12.00
CA LEU A 740 57.78 5.65 -12.24
C LEU A 740 58.54 6.26 -11.06
N TRP A 741 59.68 5.65 -10.73
CA TRP A 741 60.71 6.25 -9.89
C TRP A 741 62.05 6.29 -10.64
N ASN A 742 62.70 7.46 -10.68
CA ASN A 742 64.05 7.69 -11.20
C ASN A 742 64.98 7.98 -10.00
N HIS A 743 66.19 7.42 -9.98
CA HIS A 743 67.09 7.55 -8.80
C HIS A 743 68.59 7.40 -9.12
N ALA A 744 69.42 7.79 -8.14
CA ALA A 744 70.83 8.11 -8.37
C ALA A 744 71.89 7.45 -7.46
N THR A 745 71.55 6.59 -6.49
CA THR A 745 72.41 5.92 -5.47
C THR A 745 72.41 6.49 -4.03
N GLY A 746 71.35 6.21 -3.25
CA GLY A 746 71.32 6.45 -1.81
C GLY A 746 70.38 5.46 -1.12
N ALA A 747 70.92 4.55 -0.30
CA ALA A 747 70.25 3.34 0.22
C ALA A 747 69.03 3.56 1.13
N SER A 748 68.59 4.80 1.33
CA SER A 748 67.44 5.16 2.18
C SER A 748 66.30 5.85 1.43
N ASP A 749 66.47 6.16 0.14
CA ASP A 749 65.43 6.84 -0.64
C ASP A 749 64.46 5.86 -1.28
N SER A 750 63.19 6.25 -1.36
CA SER A 750 62.13 5.45 -1.96
C SER A 750 61.00 6.30 -2.51
N ALA A 751 60.27 5.72 -3.46
CA ALA A 751 58.95 6.16 -3.86
C ALA A 751 57.90 5.17 -3.37
N ILE A 752 56.78 5.69 -2.87
CA ILE A 752 55.65 4.90 -2.42
C ILE A 752 54.44 5.32 -3.26
N PHE A 753 53.71 4.32 -3.75
CA PHE A 753 52.44 4.51 -4.44
C PHE A 753 51.38 3.57 -3.85
N ASP A 754 50.14 4.03 -3.81
CA ASP A 754 49.01 3.27 -3.29
C ASP A 754 47.69 3.73 -3.95
N ASP A 755 46.65 2.91 -3.83
CA ASP A 755 45.27 3.23 -4.25
C ASP A 755 45.16 3.83 -5.66
N PHE A 756 45.67 3.13 -6.68
CA PHE A 756 45.50 3.57 -8.06
C PHE A 756 44.03 3.45 -8.45
N ASP A 757 43.43 4.57 -8.81
CA ASP A 757 42.00 4.67 -9.11
C ASP A 757 41.79 5.44 -10.42
N ILE A 758 41.10 4.80 -11.35
CA ILE A 758 40.48 5.42 -12.52
C ILE A 758 38.97 5.30 -12.28
N PRO A 759 38.36 6.28 -11.62
CA PRO A 759 36.94 6.20 -11.35
C PRO A 759 36.16 6.33 -12.67
N GLY A 760 35.15 5.48 -12.85
CA GLY A 760 34.21 5.63 -13.97
C GLY A 760 33.18 6.73 -13.73
N ASN A 761 32.19 6.83 -14.61
CA ASN A 761 31.10 7.80 -14.46
C ASN A 761 30.37 7.61 -13.12
N ILE A 762 29.86 8.72 -12.58
CA ILE A 762 29.08 8.69 -11.34
C ILE A 762 27.78 7.94 -11.63
N SER A 763 27.58 6.81 -10.94
CA SER A 763 26.41 5.96 -11.20
C SER A 763 25.21 6.45 -10.39
N THR A 764 24.07 6.58 -11.05
CA THR A 764 22.78 6.91 -10.44
C THR A 764 22.03 5.62 -10.11
N THR A 765 21.42 5.53 -8.94
CA THR A 765 20.64 4.36 -8.52
C THR A 765 19.14 4.64 -8.50
N LEU A 766 18.34 3.75 -9.09
CA LEU A 766 16.89 3.70 -8.95
C LEU A 766 16.50 2.53 -8.04
N ASN A 767 15.81 2.81 -6.95
CA ASN A 767 15.11 1.82 -6.15
C ASN A 767 13.66 1.71 -6.66
N LEU A 768 13.36 0.61 -7.35
CA LEU A 768 12.08 0.41 -8.03
C LEU A 768 11.27 -0.65 -7.31
N THR A 769 9.97 -0.43 -7.14
CA THR A 769 9.00 -1.45 -6.72
C THR A 769 8.04 -1.75 -7.87
N ALA A 770 7.93 -3.03 -8.24
CA ALA A 770 7.04 -3.52 -9.30
C ALA A 770 6.59 -4.96 -9.01
N VAL A 771 5.39 -5.33 -9.46
CA VAL A 771 4.80 -6.66 -9.26
C VAL A 771 4.31 -7.17 -10.60
N ILE A 772 4.67 -8.40 -10.96
CA ILE A 772 4.21 -9.06 -12.19
C ILE A 772 2.95 -9.84 -11.86
N GLU A 773 1.87 -9.61 -12.62
CA GLU A 773 0.53 -10.15 -12.35
C GLU A 773 0.56 -11.66 -12.12
N GLY A 774 1.11 -12.42 -13.07
CA GLY A 774 1.10 -13.88 -12.99
C GLY A 774 1.94 -14.42 -11.82
N TYR A 775 3.02 -13.74 -11.44
CA TYR A 775 3.86 -14.19 -10.33
C TYR A 775 3.25 -13.86 -8.96
N TYR A 776 2.28 -12.95 -8.89
CA TYR A 776 1.79 -12.46 -7.60
C TYR A 776 0.81 -13.44 -6.94
N ASN A 777 1.17 -13.89 -5.75
CA ASN A 777 0.29 -14.67 -4.88
C ASN A 777 -0.30 -13.76 -3.80
N PRO A 778 -1.56 -13.32 -3.92
CA PRO A 778 -2.17 -12.38 -2.98
C PRO A 778 -2.45 -13.00 -1.61
N ILE A 779 -2.55 -14.34 -1.51
CA ILE A 779 -2.76 -15.05 -0.24
C ILE A 779 -1.46 -15.06 0.56
N ALA A 780 -0.32 -15.35 -0.10
CA ALA A 780 0.99 -15.37 0.54
C ALA A 780 1.58 -13.96 0.73
N GLY A 781 1.10 -12.97 -0.04
CA GLY A 781 1.65 -11.62 -0.04
C GLY A 781 3.08 -11.58 -0.63
N SER A 782 3.39 -12.46 -1.59
CA SER A 782 4.72 -12.61 -2.21
C SER A 782 4.61 -12.98 -3.69
N MET A 783 5.70 -12.84 -4.45
CA MET A 783 5.82 -13.44 -5.78
C MET A 783 6.29 -14.89 -5.72
N ASN A 784 5.75 -15.77 -6.57
CA ASN A 784 6.15 -17.17 -6.69
C ASN A 784 7.62 -17.32 -7.15
N MET A 785 8.12 -16.34 -7.92
CA MET A 785 9.48 -16.30 -8.42
C MET A 785 10.10 -14.91 -8.24
N ARG A 786 11.40 -14.87 -7.95
CA ARG A 786 12.23 -13.65 -8.12
C ARG A 786 12.77 -13.64 -9.52
N ASP A 787 12.64 -12.52 -10.22
CA ASP A 787 13.07 -12.45 -11.60
C ASP A 787 13.66 -11.09 -11.98
N SER A 788 14.42 -11.09 -13.06
CA SER A 788 15.10 -9.92 -13.58
C SER A 788 14.21 -9.09 -14.49
N ILE A 789 14.12 -7.79 -14.20
CA ILE A 789 13.47 -6.79 -15.05
C ILE A 789 14.55 -5.94 -15.73
N LYS A 790 14.33 -5.54 -16.98
CA LYS A 790 15.12 -4.49 -17.62
C LYS A 790 14.40 -3.16 -17.45
N VAL A 791 15.14 -2.14 -17.04
CA VAL A 791 14.65 -0.78 -16.86
C VAL A 791 15.40 0.13 -17.80
N TYR A 792 14.67 0.95 -18.56
CA TYR A 792 15.24 1.98 -19.40
C TYR A 792 14.85 3.36 -18.87
N LEU A 793 15.82 4.27 -18.85
CA LEU A 793 15.55 5.69 -18.73
C LEU A 793 15.45 6.26 -20.14
N ARG A 794 14.29 6.83 -20.45
CA ARG A 794 13.95 7.36 -21.77
C ARG A 794 13.91 8.88 -21.71
N ASN A 795 14.38 9.55 -22.77
CA ASN A 795 14.29 11.01 -22.88
C ASN A 795 12.86 11.49 -22.63
N SER A 796 12.68 12.69 -22.06
CA SER A 796 11.34 13.25 -21.77
C SER A 796 10.66 13.91 -22.97
N PHE A 797 11.28 13.84 -24.15
CA PHE A 797 10.79 14.44 -25.39
C PHE A 797 10.82 13.40 -26.52
N SER A 798 9.85 13.49 -27.42
CA SER A 798 9.79 12.68 -28.63
C SER A 798 11.11 12.79 -29.42
N PRO A 799 11.72 11.68 -29.88
CA PRO A 799 11.16 10.34 -30.02
C PRO A 799 11.37 9.41 -28.80
N TYR A 800 11.57 9.97 -27.60
CA TYR A 800 11.74 9.22 -26.34
C TYR A 800 12.82 8.14 -26.44
N SER A 801 13.97 8.46 -27.05
CA SER A 801 15.07 7.51 -27.20
C SER A 801 15.60 7.04 -25.84
N VAL A 802 16.08 5.78 -25.78
CA VAL A 802 16.79 5.25 -24.60
C VAL A 802 17.99 6.16 -24.30
N PHE A 803 18.07 6.64 -23.07
CA PHE A 803 19.21 7.38 -22.57
C PHE A 803 20.19 6.44 -21.85
N ASP A 804 19.69 5.63 -20.94
CA ASP A 804 20.47 4.60 -20.25
C ASP A 804 19.60 3.40 -19.88
N SER A 805 20.22 2.28 -19.53
CA SER A 805 19.52 1.04 -19.19
C SER A 805 20.17 0.33 -18.02
N SER A 806 19.37 -0.40 -17.25
CA SER A 806 19.83 -1.24 -16.15
C SER A 806 19.01 -2.51 -16.09
N LYS A 807 19.60 -3.61 -15.61
CA LYS A 807 18.91 -4.88 -15.40
C LYS A 807 19.21 -5.36 -13.99
N SER A 808 18.17 -5.66 -13.23
CA SER A 808 18.28 -6.12 -11.84
C SER A 808 17.14 -7.06 -11.48
N VAL A 809 17.30 -7.80 -10.39
CA VAL A 809 16.30 -8.75 -9.88
C VAL A 809 15.36 -8.03 -8.93
N ILE A 810 14.05 -8.24 -9.10
CA ILE A 810 13.05 -7.84 -8.13
C ILE A 810 12.91 -8.93 -7.07
N ASP A 811 12.99 -8.55 -5.80
CA ASP A 811 12.80 -9.47 -4.68
C ASP A 811 11.32 -9.87 -4.52
N SER A 812 11.05 -11.13 -4.14
CA SER A 812 9.70 -11.69 -4.13
C SER A 812 8.87 -11.30 -2.91
N LEU A 813 9.49 -10.79 -1.84
CA LEU A 813 8.80 -10.38 -0.61
C LEU A 813 8.65 -8.87 -0.54
N THR A 814 9.71 -8.15 -0.90
CA THR A 814 9.72 -6.69 -0.87
C THR A 814 9.28 -6.05 -2.19
N PHE A 815 9.16 -6.85 -3.26
CA PHE A 815 8.79 -6.42 -4.61
C PHE A 815 9.71 -5.33 -5.18
N SER A 816 10.91 -5.21 -4.61
CA SER A 816 11.81 -4.11 -4.87
C SER A 816 13.12 -4.61 -5.48
N GLY A 817 13.73 -3.77 -6.34
CA GLY A 817 15.05 -4.00 -6.91
C GLY A 817 15.82 -2.69 -7.07
N SER A 818 17.15 -2.81 -7.09
CA SER A 818 18.08 -1.68 -7.23
C SER A 818 18.71 -1.70 -8.61
N PHE A 819 18.55 -0.61 -9.35
CA PHE A 819 18.94 -0.45 -10.74
C PHE A 819 19.99 0.65 -10.86
N ILE A 820 21.17 0.31 -11.36
CA ILE A 820 22.32 1.22 -11.47
C ILE A 820 22.46 1.68 -12.92
N PHE A 821 22.54 2.99 -13.12
CA PHE A 821 22.69 3.66 -14.41
C PHE A 821 24.01 4.44 -14.42
N SER A 822 24.89 4.12 -15.36
CA SER A 822 26.26 4.64 -15.40
C SER A 822 26.46 5.85 -16.31
N ASN A 823 25.46 6.24 -17.10
CA ASN A 823 25.58 7.32 -18.09
C ASN A 823 24.63 8.49 -17.83
N VAL A 824 23.75 8.38 -16.83
CA VAL A 824 22.70 9.36 -16.55
C VAL A 824 23.25 10.73 -16.17
N THR A 825 22.81 11.74 -16.92
CA THR A 825 23.03 13.15 -16.58
C THR A 825 21.82 13.71 -15.83
N THR A 826 22.02 14.77 -15.03
CA THR A 826 20.93 15.41 -14.30
C THR A 826 19.85 15.91 -15.26
N GLY A 827 18.61 15.45 -15.12
CA GLY A 827 17.52 15.75 -16.06
C GLY A 827 16.21 15.03 -15.73
N ASN A 828 15.22 15.12 -16.61
CA ASN A 828 13.93 14.44 -16.48
C ASN A 828 13.81 13.28 -17.47
N TYR A 829 13.49 12.08 -16.98
CA TYR A 829 13.41 10.85 -17.78
C TYR A 829 12.14 10.06 -17.49
N TYR A 830 11.55 9.44 -18.51
CA TYR A 830 10.56 8.38 -18.30
C TYR A 830 11.25 7.10 -17.84
N ILE A 831 10.57 6.32 -17.00
CA ILE A 831 11.02 5.00 -16.57
C ILE A 831 10.19 3.97 -17.34
N GLU A 832 10.84 3.13 -18.12
CA GLU A 832 10.22 2.01 -18.83
C GLU A 832 10.66 0.70 -18.20
N LEU A 833 9.70 -0.18 -17.94
CA LEU A 833 9.90 -1.55 -17.50
C LEU A 833 9.66 -2.52 -18.65
N SER A 834 10.58 -3.46 -18.82
CA SER A 834 10.46 -4.58 -19.74
C SER A 834 10.84 -5.87 -19.01
N HIS A 835 9.92 -6.84 -19.05
CA HIS A 835 10.10 -8.16 -18.48
C HIS A 835 9.66 -9.21 -19.51
N ARG A 836 10.12 -10.44 -19.33
CA ARG A 836 10.05 -11.48 -20.38
C ARG A 836 8.64 -11.99 -20.68
N ASN A 837 7.66 -11.77 -19.80
CA ASN A 837 6.31 -12.33 -19.91
C ASN A 837 5.20 -11.32 -19.57
N SER A 838 5.52 -10.03 -19.57
CA SER A 838 4.57 -8.97 -19.23
C SER A 838 4.69 -7.79 -20.18
N ILE A 839 3.60 -7.02 -20.27
CA ILE A 839 3.52 -5.86 -21.14
C ILE A 839 4.55 -4.81 -20.72
N GLU A 840 5.24 -4.22 -21.70
CA GLU A 840 6.09 -3.06 -21.47
C GLU A 840 5.28 -1.95 -20.77
N THR A 841 5.82 -1.39 -19.69
CA THR A 841 5.08 -0.44 -18.84
C THR A 841 5.91 0.82 -18.56
N TRP A 842 5.33 2.00 -18.77
CA TRP A 842 6.00 3.29 -18.63
C TRP A 842 5.50 4.08 -17.42
N SER A 843 6.36 4.90 -16.81
CA SER A 843 5.94 5.84 -15.77
C SER A 843 4.98 6.90 -16.33
N LYS A 844 3.96 7.29 -15.55
CA LYS A 844 2.95 8.29 -15.96
C LYS A 844 3.55 9.61 -16.42
N LEU A 845 4.59 10.06 -15.72
CA LEU A 845 5.31 11.32 -15.99
C LEU A 845 6.82 11.08 -15.91
N PRO A 846 7.64 11.95 -16.54
CA PRO A 846 9.08 11.95 -16.35
C PRO A 846 9.44 12.19 -14.88
N LYS A 847 10.52 11.56 -14.41
CA LYS A 847 11.11 11.76 -13.09
C LYS A 847 12.40 12.55 -13.17
N SER A 848 12.55 13.50 -12.25
CA SER A 848 13.77 14.25 -12.07
C SER A 848 14.83 13.35 -11.46
N VAL A 849 15.96 13.26 -12.14
CA VAL A 849 17.09 12.41 -11.77
C VAL A 849 18.32 13.30 -11.65
N THR A 850 19.07 13.10 -10.57
CA THR A 850 20.36 13.76 -10.34
C THR A 850 21.48 12.77 -10.65
N SER A 851 22.47 13.18 -11.45
CA SER A 851 23.65 12.35 -11.71
C SER A 851 24.35 11.99 -10.41
N GLY A 852 24.65 10.70 -10.22
CA GLY A 852 25.24 10.17 -8.98
C GLY A 852 24.33 10.07 -7.77
N GLY A 853 23.06 10.47 -7.91
CA GLY A 853 22.07 10.39 -6.86
C GLY A 853 21.36 9.04 -6.80
N THR A 854 20.52 8.89 -5.79
CA THR A 854 19.56 7.79 -5.68
C THR A 854 18.15 8.35 -5.76
N PHE A 855 17.25 7.69 -6.49
CA PHE A 855 15.83 8.02 -6.55
C PHE A 855 14.97 6.75 -6.50
N SER A 856 13.67 6.90 -6.23
CA SER A 856 12.76 5.76 -6.11
C SER A 856 11.51 5.92 -6.97
N TYR A 857 10.93 4.78 -7.36
CA TYR A 857 9.64 4.75 -8.06
C TYR A 857 8.88 3.47 -7.73
N ASN A 858 7.60 3.58 -7.37
CA ASN A 858 6.73 2.45 -7.08
C ASN A 858 5.59 2.43 -8.11
N PHE A 859 5.47 1.34 -8.85
CA PHE A 859 4.36 1.10 -9.77
C PHE A 859 3.15 0.44 -9.08
N SER A 860 3.35 -0.20 -7.93
CA SER A 860 2.36 -1.09 -7.32
C SER A 860 1.37 -0.44 -6.35
N ASP A 861 1.56 0.84 -6.00
CA ASP A 861 0.72 1.58 -5.04
C ASP A 861 -0.51 2.23 -5.68
N SER A 862 -0.46 2.55 -6.98
CA SER A 862 -1.59 3.16 -7.71
C SER A 862 -1.51 2.91 -9.21
N VAL A 863 -2.67 2.69 -9.84
CA VAL A 863 -2.78 2.61 -11.31
C VAL A 863 -2.24 3.87 -12.00
N SER A 864 -2.36 5.04 -11.36
CA SER A 864 -1.96 6.33 -11.92
C SER A 864 -0.44 6.52 -12.01
N LYS A 865 0.35 5.52 -11.59
CA LYS A 865 1.81 5.49 -11.77
C LYS A 865 2.20 4.98 -13.16
N ALA A 866 1.34 4.23 -13.84
CA ALA A 866 1.59 3.79 -15.20
C ALA A 866 1.03 4.78 -16.22
N TYR A 867 1.73 4.96 -17.34
CA TYR A 867 1.21 5.73 -18.45
C TYR A 867 -0.07 5.07 -18.98
N GLY A 868 -1.10 5.87 -19.26
CA GLY A 868 -2.41 5.35 -19.64
C GLY A 868 -3.15 4.53 -18.57
N ASP A 869 -2.67 4.51 -17.33
CA ASP A 869 -3.22 3.67 -16.25
C ASP A 869 -3.18 2.16 -16.62
N ASN A 870 -2.15 1.77 -17.38
CA ASN A 870 -2.00 0.44 -18.00
C ASN A 870 -1.46 -0.64 -17.03
N MET A 871 -2.19 -0.89 -15.93
CA MET A 871 -1.89 -1.93 -14.94
C MET A 871 -3.19 -2.56 -14.39
N ILE A 872 -3.10 -3.76 -13.82
CA ILE A 872 -4.24 -4.45 -13.19
C ILE A 872 -4.18 -4.38 -11.68
N PHE A 873 -5.33 -4.18 -11.03
CA PHE A 873 -5.44 -4.35 -9.58
C PHE A 873 -5.67 -5.83 -9.25
N ASN A 874 -4.71 -6.45 -8.56
CA ASN A 874 -4.82 -7.81 -8.03
C ASN A 874 -4.57 -7.73 -6.53
N ILE A 875 -5.66 -7.74 -5.74
CA ILE A 875 -5.74 -7.74 -4.28
C ILE A 875 -4.60 -6.97 -3.58
N ASN A 876 -4.90 -5.76 -3.09
CA ASN A 876 -4.00 -4.85 -2.38
C ASN A 876 -2.87 -4.23 -3.21
N ARG A 877 -2.64 -4.64 -4.46
CA ARG A 877 -1.55 -4.11 -5.30
C ARG A 877 -1.92 -3.96 -6.76
N TYR A 878 -1.26 -3.01 -7.42
CA TYR A 878 -1.27 -2.91 -8.88
C TYR A 878 -0.10 -3.71 -9.47
N CYS A 879 -0.39 -4.47 -10.52
CA CYS A 879 0.54 -5.38 -11.17
C CYS A 879 0.69 -5.04 -12.66
N LEU A 880 1.87 -5.36 -13.22
CA LEU A 880 2.13 -5.35 -14.65
C LEU A 880 1.38 -6.52 -15.29
N TYR A 881 0.59 -6.26 -16.34
CA TYR A 881 -0.16 -7.30 -17.04
C TYR A 881 0.77 -8.39 -17.58
N SER A 882 0.48 -9.65 -17.29
CA SER A 882 1.21 -10.81 -17.80
C SER A 882 0.57 -11.36 -19.07
N GLY A 883 1.37 -11.86 -20.01
CA GLY A 883 0.87 -12.54 -21.21
C GLY A 883 1.52 -12.12 -22.52
N ASP A 884 2.26 -11.00 -22.56
CA ASP A 884 3.06 -10.61 -23.74
C ASP A 884 4.38 -11.40 -23.71
N VAL A 885 4.37 -12.61 -24.27
CA VAL A 885 5.50 -13.55 -24.25
C VAL A 885 6.40 -13.40 -25.48
N ASN A 886 5.89 -12.76 -26.53
CA ASN A 886 6.63 -12.49 -27.76
C ASN A 886 7.25 -11.07 -27.78
N SER A 887 6.89 -10.20 -26.82
CA SER A 887 7.32 -8.82 -26.66
C SER A 887 6.99 -7.90 -27.86
N ASP A 888 5.83 -8.09 -28.48
CA ASP A 888 5.35 -7.25 -29.58
C ASP A 888 4.50 -6.04 -29.11
N GLY A 889 4.17 -6.00 -27.82
CA GLY A 889 3.42 -4.92 -27.19
C GLY A 889 1.90 -5.08 -27.27
N ILE A 890 1.37 -6.26 -27.59
CA ILE A 890 -0.05 -6.60 -27.53
C ILE A 890 -0.17 -8.00 -26.93
N ILE A 891 -1.12 -8.23 -26.03
CA ILE A 891 -1.43 -9.58 -25.55
C ILE A 891 -2.54 -10.13 -26.43
N ASP A 892 -2.19 -11.05 -27.34
CA ASP A 892 -3.14 -11.57 -28.33
C ASP A 892 -3.05 -13.09 -28.57
N VAL A 893 -3.71 -13.54 -29.64
CA VAL A 893 -3.78 -14.97 -30.01
C VAL A 893 -2.40 -15.56 -30.35
N SER A 894 -1.42 -14.75 -30.71
CA SER A 894 -0.06 -15.20 -31.02
C SER A 894 0.72 -15.56 -29.74
N ASP A 895 0.50 -14.84 -28.64
CA ASP A 895 1.00 -15.20 -27.32
C ASP A 895 0.35 -16.47 -26.81
N LEU A 896 -1.00 -16.53 -26.87
CA LEU A 896 -1.76 -17.72 -26.49
C LEU A 896 -1.31 -18.94 -27.28
N SER A 897 -1.08 -18.81 -28.59
CA SER A 897 -0.58 -19.91 -29.41
C SER A 897 0.77 -20.43 -28.91
N SER A 898 1.64 -19.54 -28.42
CA SER A 898 2.95 -19.90 -27.89
C SER A 898 2.81 -20.63 -26.55
N ILE A 899 1.96 -20.12 -25.66
CA ILE A 899 1.63 -20.74 -24.36
C ILE A 899 0.98 -22.11 -24.56
N ASP A 900 -0.08 -22.21 -25.39
CA ASP A 900 -0.80 -23.45 -25.66
C ASP A 900 0.09 -24.53 -26.27
N ASN A 901 1.03 -24.15 -27.15
CA ASN A 901 2.01 -25.10 -27.69
C ASN A 901 2.91 -25.66 -26.57
N ASP A 902 3.32 -24.82 -25.62
CA ASP A 902 4.13 -25.23 -24.47
C ASP A 902 3.33 -26.06 -23.46
N ILE A 903 2.05 -25.75 -23.23
CA ILE A 903 1.11 -26.58 -22.45
C ILE A 903 1.00 -27.98 -23.06
N ASN A 904 0.74 -28.06 -24.37
CA ASN A 904 0.60 -29.34 -25.08
C ASN A 904 1.88 -30.17 -25.07
N ASN A 905 3.05 -29.52 -25.07
CA ASN A 905 4.35 -30.18 -24.98
C ASN A 905 4.80 -30.45 -23.54
N SER A 906 4.04 -29.97 -22.54
CA SER A 906 4.40 -30.06 -21.11
C SER A 906 5.79 -29.46 -20.83
N ASN A 907 6.08 -28.32 -21.47
CA ASN A 907 7.34 -27.63 -21.31
C ASN A 907 7.47 -27.08 -19.87
N SER A 908 8.69 -27.06 -19.36
CA SER A 908 9.00 -26.64 -17.98
C SER A 908 10.37 -25.97 -17.92
N GLY A 909 10.58 -25.15 -16.88
CA GLY A 909 11.81 -24.41 -16.64
C GLY A 909 11.63 -22.90 -16.76
N TYR A 910 12.75 -22.19 -16.88
CA TYR A 910 12.77 -20.72 -16.97
C TYR A 910 12.50 -20.26 -18.41
N ILE A 911 11.23 -20.24 -18.81
CA ILE A 911 10.78 -19.85 -20.16
C ILE A 911 9.71 -18.72 -20.11
N PRO A 912 9.54 -17.92 -21.18
CA PRO A 912 8.59 -16.80 -21.18
C PRO A 912 7.12 -17.19 -20.97
N THR A 913 6.75 -18.39 -21.39
CA THR A 913 5.39 -18.95 -21.34
C THR A 913 4.97 -19.46 -19.96
N ASP A 914 5.91 -19.55 -19.01
CA ASP A 914 5.62 -19.73 -17.58
C ASP A 914 5.26 -18.35 -16.99
N LEU A 915 3.95 -18.08 -16.96
CA LEU A 915 3.38 -16.81 -16.51
C LEU A 915 3.24 -16.76 -15.00
N ASN A 916 3.02 -17.90 -14.34
CA ASN A 916 2.77 -17.96 -12.91
C ASN A 916 4.05 -18.12 -12.05
N GLY A 917 5.17 -18.49 -12.68
CA GLY A 917 6.48 -18.63 -12.08
C GLY A 917 6.69 -19.93 -11.28
N ASP A 918 5.93 -20.98 -11.56
CA ASP A 918 6.02 -22.28 -10.88
C ASP A 918 6.91 -23.31 -11.59
N TYR A 919 7.56 -22.90 -12.70
CA TYR A 919 8.41 -23.70 -13.58
C TYR A 919 7.70 -24.72 -14.46
N PHE A 920 6.37 -24.76 -14.50
CA PHE A 920 5.59 -25.60 -15.42
C PHE A 920 4.70 -24.71 -16.28
N VAL A 921 4.57 -25.04 -17.57
CA VAL A 921 3.59 -24.36 -18.42
C VAL A 921 2.36 -25.23 -18.52
N ASP A 922 1.27 -24.78 -17.88
CA ASP A 922 0.00 -25.50 -17.86
C ASP A 922 -1.23 -24.58 -18.04
N ALA A 923 -2.43 -25.13 -17.83
CA ALA A 923 -3.68 -24.40 -18.03
C ALA A 923 -3.81 -23.16 -17.14
N SER A 924 -3.06 -23.09 -16.03
CA SER A 924 -3.04 -21.92 -15.15
C SER A 924 -2.33 -20.73 -15.80
N ASP A 925 -1.24 -20.94 -16.55
CA ASP A 925 -0.59 -19.89 -17.34
C ASP A 925 -1.50 -19.42 -18.47
N GLY A 926 -2.09 -20.37 -19.20
CA GLY A 926 -3.05 -20.08 -20.28
C GLY A 926 -4.19 -19.18 -19.79
N SER A 927 -4.71 -19.46 -18.58
CA SER A 927 -5.81 -18.67 -18.01
C SER A 927 -5.46 -17.20 -17.74
N ILE A 928 -4.19 -16.90 -17.41
CA ILE A 928 -3.72 -15.52 -17.19
C ILE A 928 -3.70 -14.76 -18.51
N ALA A 929 -3.10 -15.35 -19.54
CA ALA A 929 -3.06 -14.76 -20.88
C ALA A 929 -4.47 -14.61 -21.47
N ASP A 930 -5.33 -15.63 -21.36
CA ASP A 930 -6.71 -15.61 -21.88
C ASP A 930 -7.52 -14.43 -21.35
N ASN A 931 -7.43 -14.18 -20.04
CA ASN A 931 -8.12 -13.04 -19.42
C ASN A 931 -7.63 -11.70 -20.00
N ASN A 932 -6.33 -11.57 -20.26
CA ASN A 932 -5.75 -10.34 -20.79
C ASN A 932 -5.98 -10.17 -22.31
N VAL A 933 -6.07 -11.27 -23.07
CA VAL A 933 -6.52 -11.24 -24.47
C VAL A 933 -7.98 -10.76 -24.55
N VAL A 934 -8.87 -11.28 -23.70
CA VAL A 934 -10.30 -10.86 -23.66
C VAL A 934 -10.42 -9.37 -23.37
N ASN A 935 -9.56 -8.83 -22.49
CA ASN A 935 -9.52 -7.42 -22.15
C ASN A 935 -8.78 -6.55 -23.19
N SER A 936 -8.27 -7.13 -24.28
CA SER A 936 -7.54 -6.43 -25.34
C SER A 936 -6.36 -5.59 -24.80
N ILE A 937 -5.61 -6.16 -23.86
CA ILE A 937 -4.48 -5.47 -23.23
C ILE A 937 -3.37 -5.23 -24.27
N ALA A 938 -2.88 -3.99 -24.32
CA ALA A 938 -1.81 -3.57 -25.22
C ALA A 938 -0.93 -2.50 -24.58
N LEU A 939 0.26 -2.29 -25.15
CA LEU A 939 1.22 -1.29 -24.74
C LEU A 939 0.65 0.13 -24.91
N ILE A 940 0.71 0.92 -23.83
CA ILE A 940 0.44 2.35 -23.84
C ILE A 940 1.69 3.11 -23.39
N ARG A 941 2.17 4.04 -24.22
CA ARG A 941 3.38 4.84 -23.97
C ARG A 941 3.21 6.32 -24.37
N PRO A 942 4.08 7.22 -23.89
CA PRO A 942 4.01 8.67 -24.12
C PRO A 942 3.91 9.15 -25.56
#